data_AF-A0A2E8HJI5-F1
#
_entry.id   AF-A0A2E8HJI5-F1
#
_cell.length_a   1.000
_cell.length_b   1.000
_cell.length_c   1.000
_cell.angle_alpha   90.00
_cell.angle_beta   90.00
_cell.angle_gamma   90.00
#
_symmetry.space_group_name_H-M   'P 1'
#
loop_
_entity.id
_entity.type
_entity.pdbx_description
1 polymer ?
#
loop_
_entity_poly.entity_id
_entity_poly.type
_entity_poly.pdbx_seq_one_letter_code
_entity_poly.pdbx_strand_id
1 'polypeptide(L)'
;MVVGAVSRVTTPVTGWLSALMFMAAGPGATQDVDDGFVVSIVPSDATALHSPVARSREPDAAQIEAMVRRAVDLIGGMGSVVPDTAALVVLKPNIGAKSDPGSGIITDARVVRAVAILVHEAAPDARILIAEAAGGWAHPSMRDSAPEWLRGNVFEDGFERGGHWETVKELRQRGIDIDCRDMNFDRSYTMSVPGSGLAVDEYEIAASIIDADVWINIPVAKVHGAKITCAMKNHFGLLPGTVYGWSKARGTPDHGPMPHSPNIIDEAFVDLWTLTRADLNVVDMIKGSEGGAFEDTYKRTNAVLAGRNPVAVDLVVARLMGFNPDDMEWADLAHQRRVGPRWIEEVEVRGAAVAGLVSRWVKAGGSYRGEWREQADYGKGPRRWTLLGPLAQDHAFTNREIAALEPEPGSGDWSPVVWFGHDKIDLDKYFGDPVRSSVYAFTHFTMAVSDSVRYWVGADEGLQIWIDGDILFDTAAHPNLGRRRRHLLGQSRLPGYLAAGEHRLLVRAGQSRGPFSFSFNICEPIDDVRFAGNRYPGVRYYVTPTENPIAARVKPQIHERRFSRNAGILGTLELEPHPQRSVTLERGTITVSDVRVPAGSDVYSVLASAAGARLDDFTLKLVHDSPFAMTPVGPSRLLDLVMSRPFEQVTPISAFSRILGISYELTLGVGKAESLKAIKDWLRFGHAPAIGDGSTWWLVDGYRADEEIELHLVGADTSFWRDASGGWWAQVPGYGNVSCPVVVAHGEKGGPISQAFADSVSSVALSLSLQAVVEQRQWRDNYTSPAGLYAWDFSVIRWERLPLTPTWGRQPINRSLLAQTRSRHVVPLAEQRRRAARYYQQVAATAKDTATASRMAAVSAAYGEVVEHLESLSQMLPEIAFGPLSKDDTARLKQLPQTRGLLRQARTAERRAVGLLAEHLSQPPLPPAGEDLLYRRDLGVKLMVCGNLNEGIYEIELLENEIDVDRVHGIRRRRACRLLMPVPREAGWQLAVETVKGGASGWVVEQPTEVNDWFARVHIDNLSAWWAGRDSEVVVWAIPVEERASVKGGAD
;
A
#
# COMPACT_ATOMS: atom_id res chain seq x y z
N MET A 1 -79.93 24.31 -7.06
CA MET A 1 -79.94 24.72 -5.64
C MET A 1 -78.52 25.12 -5.31
N VAL A 2 -78.19 26.41 -5.44
CA VAL A 2 -78.41 27.49 -4.45
C VAL A 2 -77.31 27.41 -3.38
N VAL A 3 -76.22 28.17 -3.54
CA VAL A 3 -75.97 29.52 -2.94
C VAL A 3 -75.19 29.33 -1.63
N GLY A 4 -74.24 30.17 -1.22
CA GLY A 4 -73.82 31.50 -1.65
C GLY A 4 -72.43 31.80 -1.05
N ALA A 5 -71.58 32.59 -1.69
CA ALA A 5 -71.69 34.03 -1.93
C ALA A 5 -71.15 34.90 -0.78
N VAL A 6 -70.02 35.57 -1.09
CA VAL A 6 -69.85 37.05 -1.03
C VAL A 6 -69.38 37.53 0.35
N SER A 7 -68.27 38.26 0.57
CA SER A 7 -67.72 39.50 -0.05
C SER A 7 -66.72 40.11 0.98
N ARG A 8 -65.83 41.11 0.77
CA ARG A 8 -65.42 42.04 -0.29
C ARG A 8 -64.20 42.85 0.28
N VAL A 9 -63.11 43.07 -0.47
CA VAL A 9 -62.69 44.36 -1.14
C VAL A 9 -61.67 45.16 -0.28
N THR A 10 -60.56 45.73 -0.77
CA THR A 10 -60.21 46.30 -2.10
C THR A 10 -58.68 46.28 -2.39
N THR A 11 -58.36 46.10 -3.68
CA THR A 11 -57.11 46.29 -4.47
C THR A 11 -56.71 47.78 -4.63
N PRO A 12 -55.56 48.20 -5.28
CA PRO A 12 -54.90 47.67 -6.51
C PRO A 12 -53.33 47.64 -6.47
N VAL A 13 -52.52 47.12 -7.40
CA VAL A 13 -52.38 47.31 -8.86
C VAL A 13 -51.45 46.20 -9.45
N THR A 14 -51.75 45.82 -10.68
CA THR A 14 -51.09 44.95 -11.70
C THR A 14 -49.62 44.52 -11.55
N GLY A 15 -49.35 43.23 -11.85
CA GLY A 15 -48.04 42.81 -12.37
C GLY A 15 -47.57 41.38 -12.13
N TRP A 16 -48.35 40.44 -11.61
CA TRP A 16 -47.87 39.08 -11.28
C TRP A 16 -48.99 38.06 -11.49
N LEU A 17 -49.07 37.38 -12.65
CA LEU A 17 -49.99 36.24 -12.83
C LEU A 17 -49.64 35.29 -13.98
N SER A 18 -48.35 35.03 -14.21
CA SER A 18 -47.89 33.91 -15.06
C SER A 18 -46.96 32.91 -14.34
N ALA A 19 -46.72 33.07 -13.04
CA ALA A 19 -45.71 32.29 -12.30
C ALA A 19 -46.28 31.23 -11.33
N LEU A 20 -47.59 30.97 -11.32
CA LEU A 20 -48.24 30.11 -10.32
C LEU A 20 -49.02 28.91 -10.88
N MET A 21 -48.84 28.58 -12.17
CA MET A 21 -49.40 27.37 -12.79
C MET A 21 -48.34 26.45 -13.44
N PHE A 22 -47.09 26.52 -12.98
CA PHE A 22 -46.02 25.57 -13.37
C PHE A 22 -45.36 24.85 -12.19
N MET A 23 -45.99 24.82 -11.00
CA MET A 23 -45.50 24.03 -9.85
C MET A 23 -46.15 22.64 -9.73
N ALA A 24 -46.72 22.11 -10.81
CA ALA A 24 -47.24 20.74 -10.85
C ALA A 24 -46.94 19.96 -12.15
N ALA A 25 -46.05 20.49 -12.99
CA ALA A 25 -45.53 19.80 -14.17
C ALA A 25 -44.17 20.40 -14.55
N GLY A 26 -43.11 19.97 -13.88
CA GLY A 26 -41.74 20.11 -14.41
C GLY A 26 -41.56 19.14 -15.59
N PRO A 27 -40.67 19.42 -16.55
CA PRO A 27 -40.53 18.61 -17.75
C PRO A 27 -40.22 17.16 -17.37
N GLY A 28 -41.01 16.25 -17.93
CA GLY A 28 -40.85 14.83 -17.74
C GLY A 28 -39.51 14.36 -18.27
N ALA A 29 -38.61 14.05 -17.34
CA ALA A 29 -38.11 12.71 -17.21
C ALA A 29 -37.91 12.48 -15.71
N THR A 30 -38.84 11.79 -15.06
CA THR A 30 -38.34 10.72 -14.21
C THR A 30 -37.41 9.94 -15.14
N GLN A 31 -36.10 10.01 -14.94
CA GLN A 31 -35.29 8.88 -15.39
C GLN A 31 -35.90 7.72 -14.65
N ASP A 32 -36.81 7.02 -15.33
CA ASP A 32 -37.33 5.77 -14.86
C ASP A 32 -36.09 4.96 -14.53
N VAL A 33 -36.10 4.39 -13.34
CA VAL A 33 -35.06 3.47 -12.86
C VAL A 33 -34.98 2.21 -13.77
N ASP A 34 -35.71 2.19 -14.89
CA ASP A 34 -35.88 1.13 -15.87
C ASP A 34 -34.78 1.04 -16.95
N ASP A 35 -33.93 2.06 -17.16
CA ASP A 35 -32.86 1.99 -18.19
C ASP A 35 -31.60 1.23 -17.74
N GLY A 36 -31.52 0.81 -16.47
CA GLY A 36 -30.37 0.10 -15.91
C GLY A 36 -29.09 0.96 -15.83
N PHE A 37 -28.06 0.46 -15.13
CA PHE A 37 -26.79 1.18 -14.98
C PHE A 37 -25.80 0.74 -16.07
N VAL A 38 -25.86 1.38 -17.24
CA VAL A 38 -24.97 1.04 -18.36
C VAL A 38 -23.72 1.92 -18.38
N VAL A 39 -22.54 1.30 -18.49
CA VAL A 39 -21.25 1.99 -18.68
C VAL A 39 -20.51 1.34 -19.85
N SER A 40 -20.03 2.12 -20.81
CA SER A 40 -19.15 1.63 -21.85
C SER A 40 -17.68 1.88 -21.52
N ILE A 41 -16.79 1.02 -22.03
CA ILE A 41 -15.34 1.21 -22.00
C ILE A 41 -14.73 0.86 -23.36
N VAL A 42 -13.92 1.79 -23.86
CA VAL A 42 -13.23 1.66 -25.15
C VAL A 42 -11.74 1.98 -24.96
N PRO A 43 -10.87 0.97 -24.88
CA PRO A 43 -9.43 1.16 -24.93
C PRO A 43 -8.96 1.45 -26.37
N SER A 44 -7.78 2.05 -26.52
CA SER A 44 -7.22 2.42 -27.82
C SER A 44 -6.95 1.22 -28.73
N ASP A 45 -6.74 0.02 -28.15
CA ASP A 45 -6.48 -1.24 -28.84
C ASP A 45 -7.76 -2.05 -29.12
N ALA A 46 -8.95 -1.47 -28.86
CA ALA A 46 -10.22 -2.13 -29.14
C ALA A 46 -10.36 -2.47 -30.63
N THR A 47 -10.58 -3.76 -30.93
CA THR A 47 -10.72 -4.27 -32.30
C THR A 47 -11.92 -3.71 -33.06
N ALA A 48 -12.89 -3.12 -32.34
CA ALA A 48 -14.04 -2.44 -32.92
C ALA A 48 -13.71 -1.04 -33.47
N LEU A 49 -12.52 -0.50 -33.19
CA LEU A 49 -12.05 0.77 -33.76
C LEU A 49 -11.50 0.53 -35.17
N HIS A 50 -11.72 1.49 -36.08
CA HIS A 50 -11.22 1.40 -37.45
C HIS A 50 -9.69 1.31 -37.51
N SER A 51 -8.98 1.93 -36.56
CA SER A 51 -7.51 1.95 -36.54
C SER A 51 -6.99 1.78 -35.11
N PRO A 52 -7.04 0.56 -34.54
CA PRO A 52 -6.61 0.32 -33.16
C PRO A 52 -5.13 0.66 -32.95
N VAL A 53 -4.81 1.23 -31.78
CA VAL A 53 -3.46 1.62 -31.38
C VAL A 53 -3.13 0.94 -30.06
N ALA A 54 -1.92 0.37 -29.94
CA ALA A 54 -1.45 -0.26 -28.71
C ALA A 54 -1.57 0.69 -27.50
N ARG A 55 -2.01 0.17 -26.34
CA ARG A 55 -2.21 0.96 -25.11
C ARG A 55 -0.95 1.64 -24.55
N SER A 56 0.24 1.23 -25.01
CA SER A 56 1.51 1.89 -24.66
C SER A 56 1.81 3.12 -25.51
N ARG A 57 1.13 3.30 -26.66
CA ARG A 57 1.36 4.42 -27.59
C ARG A 57 0.29 5.48 -27.43
N GLU A 58 0.68 6.74 -27.42
CA GLU A 58 -0.26 7.85 -27.31
C GLU A 58 -1.22 7.92 -28.50
N PRO A 59 -2.56 7.93 -28.28
CA PRO A 59 -3.53 8.10 -29.35
C PRO A 59 -3.53 9.55 -29.83
N ASP A 60 -3.72 9.75 -31.13
CA ASP A 60 -3.92 11.09 -31.72
C ASP A 60 -5.38 11.57 -31.57
N ALA A 61 -5.65 12.79 -32.02
CA ALA A 61 -6.98 13.39 -31.90
C ALA A 61 -8.09 12.62 -32.65
N ALA A 62 -7.78 12.05 -33.82
CA ALA A 62 -8.75 11.28 -34.60
C ALA A 62 -9.06 9.95 -33.90
N GLN A 63 -8.05 9.31 -33.32
CA GLN A 63 -8.22 8.09 -32.54
C GLN A 63 -9.04 8.33 -31.27
N ILE A 64 -8.75 9.41 -30.53
CA ILE A 64 -9.54 9.79 -29.35
C ILE A 64 -11.00 10.06 -29.74
N GLU A 65 -11.24 10.76 -30.86
CA GLU A 65 -12.60 10.99 -31.36
C GLU A 65 -13.32 9.67 -31.67
N ALA A 66 -12.65 8.71 -32.33
CA ALA A 66 -13.22 7.39 -32.59
C ALA A 66 -13.51 6.61 -31.31
N MET A 67 -12.64 6.69 -30.29
CA MET A 67 -12.85 6.07 -28.99
C MET A 67 -14.06 6.67 -28.26
N VAL A 68 -14.15 8.00 -28.21
CA VAL A 68 -15.27 8.74 -27.59
C VAL A 68 -16.57 8.41 -28.30
N ARG A 69 -16.61 8.49 -29.63
CA ARG A 69 -17.78 8.13 -30.44
C ARG A 69 -18.24 6.71 -30.14
N ARG A 70 -17.32 5.74 -30.17
CA ARG A 70 -17.65 4.35 -29.89
C ARG A 70 -18.17 4.16 -28.45
N ALA A 71 -17.58 4.84 -27.47
CA ALA A 71 -18.03 4.76 -26.09
C ALA A 71 -19.47 5.30 -25.97
N VAL A 72 -19.77 6.44 -26.58
CA VAL A 72 -21.11 7.03 -26.58
C VAL A 72 -22.12 6.18 -27.37
N ASP A 73 -21.74 5.60 -28.51
CA ASP A 73 -22.61 4.71 -29.30
C ASP A 73 -23.03 3.47 -28.51
N LEU A 74 -22.13 2.89 -27.72
CA LEU A 74 -22.41 1.70 -26.90
C LEU A 74 -23.48 1.93 -25.82
N ILE A 75 -23.74 3.18 -25.45
CA ILE A 75 -24.78 3.56 -24.48
C ILE A 75 -26.02 4.21 -25.14
N GLY A 76 -26.15 4.12 -26.46
CA GLY A 76 -27.32 4.60 -27.21
C GLY A 76 -27.05 5.76 -28.18
N GLY A 77 -25.81 6.26 -28.25
CA GLY A 77 -25.42 7.36 -29.14
C GLY A 77 -25.79 8.74 -28.59
N MET A 78 -25.17 9.79 -29.13
CA MET A 78 -25.32 11.15 -28.59
C MET A 78 -26.76 11.68 -28.71
N GLY A 79 -27.46 11.36 -29.81
CA GLY A 79 -28.86 11.76 -30.00
C GLY A 79 -29.86 11.15 -29.02
N SER A 80 -29.45 10.15 -28.23
CA SER A 80 -30.26 9.65 -27.11
C SER A 80 -30.20 10.54 -25.86
N VAL A 81 -29.16 11.38 -25.76
CA VAL A 81 -28.85 12.26 -24.63
C VAL A 81 -29.17 13.71 -24.97
N VAL A 82 -28.75 14.15 -26.16
CA VAL A 82 -28.94 15.52 -26.64
C VAL A 82 -30.08 15.53 -27.65
N PRO A 83 -31.26 16.10 -27.30
CA PRO A 83 -32.33 16.31 -28.25
C PRO A 83 -31.88 17.26 -29.37
N ASP A 84 -32.35 17.04 -30.59
CA ASP A 84 -32.09 17.91 -31.74
C ASP A 84 -32.61 19.36 -31.52
N THR A 85 -33.58 19.53 -30.62
CA THR A 85 -34.13 20.83 -30.21
C THR A 85 -33.36 21.54 -29.11
N ALA A 86 -32.28 20.98 -28.57
CA ALA A 86 -31.50 21.62 -27.51
C ALA A 86 -30.95 22.97 -27.99
N ALA A 87 -31.16 24.04 -27.22
CA ALA A 87 -30.66 25.37 -27.52
C ALA A 87 -29.31 25.63 -26.82
N LEU A 88 -29.11 25.09 -25.62
CA LEU A 88 -27.88 25.24 -24.85
C LEU A 88 -27.38 23.90 -24.32
N VAL A 89 -26.16 23.51 -24.71
CA VAL A 89 -25.46 22.33 -24.19
C VAL A 89 -24.18 22.74 -23.48
N VAL A 90 -24.00 22.30 -22.24
CA VAL A 90 -22.79 22.62 -21.45
C VAL A 90 -21.87 21.41 -21.33
N LEU A 91 -20.60 21.58 -21.66
CA LEU A 91 -19.55 20.59 -21.48
C LEU A 91 -18.70 20.96 -20.26
N LYS A 92 -18.64 20.08 -19.27
CA LYS A 92 -17.95 20.32 -18.00
C LYS A 92 -16.68 19.46 -17.89
N PRO A 93 -15.52 19.91 -18.41
CA PRO A 93 -14.25 19.22 -18.19
C PRO A 93 -13.80 19.31 -16.71
N ASN A 94 -12.70 18.63 -16.38
CA ASN A 94 -11.96 18.84 -15.14
C ASN A 94 -10.71 19.70 -15.42
N ILE A 95 -10.83 21.01 -15.25
CA ILE A 95 -9.72 21.96 -15.39
C ILE A 95 -9.44 22.60 -14.03
N GLY A 96 -9.45 21.80 -12.95
CA GLY A 96 -9.36 22.33 -11.58
C GLY A 96 -8.03 22.99 -11.23
N ALA A 97 -6.98 22.70 -12.00
CA ALA A 97 -5.60 23.15 -11.79
C ALA A 97 -5.01 23.71 -13.09
N LYS A 98 -3.87 24.40 -12.96
CA LYS A 98 -3.14 25.02 -14.07
C LYS A 98 -2.15 24.00 -14.62
N SER A 99 -2.57 23.22 -15.61
CA SER A 99 -1.79 22.11 -16.16
C SER A 99 -2.04 21.97 -17.65
N ASP A 100 -1.11 21.32 -18.36
CA ASP A 100 -1.21 21.10 -19.80
C ASP A 100 -2.27 20.02 -20.14
N PRO A 101 -2.90 20.09 -21.33
CA PRO A 101 -3.77 19.02 -21.82
C PRO A 101 -3.00 17.70 -21.89
N GLY A 102 -3.67 16.59 -21.54
CA GLY A 102 -3.05 15.26 -21.56
C GLY A 102 -2.01 15.04 -20.44
N SER A 103 -1.89 15.96 -19.47
CA SER A 103 -1.01 15.79 -18.30
C SER A 103 -1.42 14.62 -17.41
N GLY A 104 -2.72 14.31 -17.35
CA GLY A 104 -3.33 13.40 -16.38
C GLY A 104 -3.79 14.10 -15.10
N ILE A 105 -3.56 15.42 -14.98
CA ILE A 105 -4.06 16.26 -13.88
C ILE A 105 -5.38 16.93 -14.27
N ILE A 106 -5.52 17.34 -15.54
CA ILE A 106 -6.74 17.91 -16.14
C ILE A 106 -7.22 17.07 -17.32
N THR A 107 -8.48 17.22 -17.69
CA THR A 107 -9.08 16.56 -18.87
C THR A 107 -8.33 16.95 -20.15
N ASP A 108 -8.02 15.97 -20.99
CA ASP A 108 -7.46 16.19 -22.33
C ASP A 108 -8.48 16.91 -23.23
N ALA A 109 -8.08 18.08 -23.77
CA ALA A 109 -8.94 18.87 -24.65
C ALA A 109 -9.43 18.10 -25.89
N ARG A 110 -8.69 17.08 -26.35
CA ARG A 110 -9.10 16.22 -27.48
C ARG A 110 -10.35 15.41 -27.16
N VAL A 111 -10.56 15.03 -25.90
CA VAL A 111 -11.80 14.36 -25.45
C VAL A 111 -12.97 15.35 -25.48
N VAL A 112 -12.78 16.57 -24.95
CA VAL A 112 -13.81 17.62 -24.97
C VAL A 112 -14.19 18.01 -26.40
N ARG A 113 -13.18 18.15 -27.28
CA ARG A 113 -13.37 18.37 -28.72
C ARG A 113 -14.24 17.29 -29.36
N ALA A 114 -13.94 16.02 -29.09
CA ALA A 114 -14.72 14.91 -29.63
C ALA A 114 -16.17 14.94 -29.17
N VAL A 115 -16.41 15.20 -27.87
CA VAL A 115 -17.78 15.33 -27.34
C VAL A 115 -18.51 16.49 -28.00
N ALA A 116 -17.88 17.66 -28.16
CA ALA A 116 -18.50 18.81 -28.82
C ALA A 116 -18.91 18.52 -30.28
N ILE A 117 -18.09 17.76 -31.02
CA ILE A 117 -18.44 17.30 -32.38
C ILE A 117 -19.70 16.42 -32.35
N LEU A 118 -19.75 15.43 -31.45
CA LEU A 118 -20.92 14.55 -31.33
C LEU A 118 -22.18 15.31 -30.92
N VAL A 119 -22.06 16.31 -30.05
CA VAL A 119 -23.18 17.17 -29.65
C VAL A 119 -23.71 17.94 -30.86
N HIS A 120 -22.83 18.58 -31.64
CA HIS A 120 -23.24 19.32 -32.83
C HIS A 120 -23.87 18.42 -33.90
N GLU A 121 -23.39 17.18 -34.05
CA GLU A 121 -24.02 16.19 -34.95
C GLU A 121 -25.44 15.82 -34.51
N ALA A 122 -25.70 15.78 -33.20
CA ALA A 122 -27.02 15.46 -32.65
C ALA A 122 -27.98 16.68 -32.63
N ALA A 123 -27.45 17.87 -32.32
CA ALA A 123 -28.19 19.13 -32.23
C ALA A 123 -27.41 20.25 -32.94
N PRO A 124 -27.56 20.39 -34.27
CA PRO A 124 -26.77 21.33 -35.07
C PRO A 124 -26.92 22.81 -34.69
N ASP A 125 -28.10 23.18 -34.18
CA ASP A 125 -28.45 24.56 -33.81
C ASP A 125 -28.13 24.89 -32.34
N ALA A 126 -27.63 23.92 -31.56
CA ALA A 126 -27.31 24.12 -30.15
C ALA A 126 -26.07 25.01 -29.98
N ARG A 127 -26.14 25.96 -29.04
CA ARG A 127 -24.96 26.64 -28.52
C ARG A 127 -24.25 25.73 -27.51
N ILE A 128 -22.95 25.52 -27.69
CA ILE A 128 -22.12 24.69 -26.82
C ILE A 128 -21.26 25.58 -25.91
N LEU A 129 -21.23 25.32 -24.60
CA LEU A 129 -20.33 26.02 -23.67
C LEU A 129 -19.39 25.03 -22.98
N ILE A 130 -18.08 25.22 -23.13
CA ILE A 130 -17.06 24.55 -22.30
C ILE A 130 -16.96 25.35 -21.00
N ALA A 131 -17.52 24.83 -19.91
CA ALA A 131 -17.70 25.60 -18.69
C ALA A 131 -16.97 24.96 -17.49
N GLU A 132 -16.34 25.75 -16.64
CA GLU A 132 -15.66 25.27 -15.42
C GLU A 132 -15.67 26.36 -14.33
N ALA A 133 -15.92 25.99 -13.08
CA ALA A 133 -15.65 26.81 -11.90
C ALA A 133 -14.41 26.25 -11.19
N ALA A 134 -13.22 26.57 -11.69
CA ALA A 134 -11.98 25.98 -11.20
C ALA A 134 -11.62 26.42 -9.77
N GLY A 135 -10.94 25.55 -9.02
CA GLY A 135 -10.40 25.89 -7.70
C GLY A 135 -9.02 26.56 -7.74
N GLY A 136 -8.24 26.32 -8.80
CA GLY A 136 -6.85 26.76 -8.93
C GLY A 136 -6.63 27.98 -9.83
N TRP A 137 -7.67 28.46 -10.52
CA TRP A 137 -7.57 29.62 -11.40
C TRP A 137 -8.91 30.35 -11.60
N ALA A 138 -8.83 31.53 -12.17
CA ALA A 138 -9.91 32.44 -12.57
C ALA A 138 -9.49 33.12 -13.88
N HIS A 139 -10.41 33.30 -14.82
CA HIS A 139 -10.08 33.86 -16.13
C HIS A 139 -9.54 35.31 -15.99
N PRO A 140 -8.46 35.71 -16.69
CA PRO A 140 -7.83 37.02 -16.52
C PRO A 140 -8.77 38.21 -16.76
N SER A 141 -9.75 38.09 -17.67
CA SER A 141 -10.73 39.17 -17.93
C SER A 141 -11.63 39.47 -16.74
N MET A 142 -11.73 38.57 -15.76
CA MET A 142 -12.58 38.74 -14.58
C MET A 142 -11.88 39.53 -13.47
N ARG A 143 -10.60 39.89 -13.65
CA ARG A 143 -9.82 40.60 -12.62
C ARG A 143 -10.47 41.90 -12.17
N ASP A 144 -11.02 42.67 -13.10
CA ASP A 144 -11.62 43.98 -12.78
C ASP A 144 -13.03 43.87 -12.16
N SER A 145 -13.68 42.71 -12.33
CA SER A 145 -15.00 42.41 -11.75
C SER A 145 -14.92 41.54 -10.48
N ALA A 146 -13.71 41.16 -10.07
CA ALA A 146 -13.50 40.28 -8.95
C ALA A 146 -13.71 40.97 -7.58
N PRO A 147 -14.20 40.24 -6.57
CA PRO A 147 -14.34 40.79 -5.22
C PRO A 147 -13.00 41.23 -4.62
N GLU A 148 -13.00 42.30 -3.81
CA GLU A 148 -11.76 42.89 -3.25
C GLU A 148 -10.96 41.91 -2.36
N TRP A 149 -11.66 40.95 -1.74
CA TRP A 149 -11.04 39.91 -0.92
C TRP A 149 -10.30 38.86 -1.76
N LEU A 150 -10.58 38.75 -3.07
CA LEU A 150 -9.88 37.83 -3.97
C LEU A 150 -8.53 38.45 -4.38
N ARG A 151 -7.51 38.22 -3.55
CA ARG A 151 -6.13 38.65 -3.82
C ARG A 151 -5.23 37.45 -4.12
N GLY A 152 -4.40 37.52 -5.16
CA GLY A 152 -3.34 36.54 -5.44
C GLY A 152 -3.18 36.09 -6.90
N ASN A 153 -2.38 35.04 -7.11
CA ASN A 153 -2.01 34.45 -8.41
C ASN A 153 -3.06 33.46 -8.96
N VAL A 154 -4.35 33.78 -8.81
CA VAL A 154 -5.45 32.95 -9.35
C VAL A 154 -5.83 33.35 -10.77
N PHE A 155 -5.56 34.60 -11.19
CA PHE A 155 -5.93 35.11 -12.52
C PHE A 155 -4.97 34.61 -13.60
N GLU A 156 -5.13 33.36 -13.99
CA GLU A 156 -4.43 32.69 -15.08
C GLU A 156 -5.48 31.95 -15.92
N ASP A 157 -5.32 31.97 -17.23
CA ASP A 157 -6.31 31.37 -18.13
C ASP A 157 -6.12 29.84 -18.20
N GLY A 158 -6.93 29.11 -17.44
CA GLY A 158 -6.93 27.65 -17.47
C GLY A 158 -7.52 27.07 -18.75
N PHE A 159 -8.39 27.79 -19.47
CA PHE A 159 -8.90 27.35 -20.77
C PHE A 159 -7.81 27.41 -21.84
N GLU A 160 -7.01 28.47 -21.84
CA GLU A 160 -5.82 28.59 -22.70
C GLU A 160 -4.82 27.49 -22.35
N ARG A 161 -4.44 27.38 -21.07
CA ARG A 161 -3.44 26.39 -20.64
C ARG A 161 -3.87 24.96 -20.92
N GLY A 162 -5.17 24.67 -20.80
CA GLY A 162 -5.76 23.38 -21.10
C GLY A 162 -6.04 23.11 -22.59
N GLY A 163 -5.79 24.06 -23.50
CA GLY A 163 -6.01 23.88 -24.95
C GLY A 163 -7.47 24.00 -25.41
N HIS A 164 -8.37 24.53 -24.58
CA HIS A 164 -9.79 24.67 -24.91
C HIS A 164 -10.08 25.84 -25.85
N TRP A 165 -9.32 26.94 -25.78
CA TRP A 165 -9.47 28.03 -26.76
C TRP A 165 -9.06 27.61 -28.17
N GLU A 166 -8.06 26.74 -28.31
CA GLU A 166 -7.69 26.14 -29.59
C GLU A 166 -8.83 25.28 -30.15
N THR A 167 -9.48 24.49 -29.29
CA THR A 167 -10.68 23.70 -29.64
C THR A 167 -11.82 24.61 -30.09
N VAL A 168 -12.14 25.66 -29.33
CA VAL A 168 -13.19 26.64 -29.69
C VAL A 168 -12.89 27.28 -31.04
N LYS A 169 -11.65 27.68 -31.28
CA LYS A 169 -11.22 28.31 -32.54
C LYS A 169 -11.40 27.36 -33.74
N GLU A 170 -10.98 26.11 -33.63
CA GLU A 170 -11.14 25.11 -34.68
C GLU A 170 -12.62 24.84 -34.99
N LEU A 171 -13.44 24.59 -33.96
CA LEU A 171 -14.83 24.20 -34.14
C LEU A 171 -15.70 25.37 -34.65
N ARG A 172 -15.42 26.61 -34.23
CA ARG A 172 -16.06 27.81 -34.83
C ARG A 172 -15.75 27.96 -36.31
N GLN A 173 -14.52 27.66 -36.75
CA GLN A 173 -14.18 27.67 -38.19
C GLN A 173 -14.95 26.63 -38.99
N ARG A 174 -15.45 25.58 -38.32
CA ARG A 174 -16.32 24.54 -38.90
C ARG A 174 -17.81 24.88 -38.80
N GLY A 175 -18.17 26.06 -38.30
CA GLY A 175 -19.55 26.54 -38.19
C GLY A 175 -20.27 26.13 -36.90
N ILE A 176 -19.55 25.61 -35.91
CA ILE A 176 -20.14 25.18 -34.62
C ILE A 176 -20.17 26.38 -33.66
N ASP A 177 -21.34 26.71 -33.09
CA ASP A 177 -21.46 27.72 -32.04
C ASP A 177 -20.96 27.15 -30.71
N ILE A 178 -19.72 27.47 -30.36
CA ILE A 178 -19.07 27.01 -29.13
C ILE A 178 -18.30 28.15 -28.45
N ASP A 179 -18.23 28.17 -27.11
CA ASP A 179 -17.43 29.14 -26.34
C ASP A 179 -16.93 28.55 -25.01
N CYS A 180 -15.99 29.24 -24.33
CA CYS A 180 -15.60 28.90 -22.96
C CYS A 180 -16.29 29.81 -21.92
N ARG A 181 -16.58 29.28 -20.72
CA ARG A 181 -17.23 30.02 -19.63
C ARG A 181 -16.60 29.72 -18.27
N ASP A 182 -16.00 30.73 -17.63
CA ASP A 182 -15.59 30.64 -16.22
C ASP A 182 -16.81 30.80 -15.31
N MET A 183 -17.31 29.66 -14.80
CA MET A 183 -18.48 29.61 -13.94
C MET A 183 -18.19 30.09 -12.52
N ASN A 184 -16.94 30.41 -12.16
CA ASN A 184 -16.70 30.98 -10.83
C ASN A 184 -17.38 32.34 -10.64
N PHE A 185 -17.61 33.07 -11.74
CA PHE A 185 -18.24 34.39 -11.77
C PHE A 185 -19.65 34.35 -12.36
N ASP A 186 -20.19 33.16 -12.59
CA ASP A 186 -21.56 33.04 -13.06
C ASP A 186 -22.55 33.48 -11.98
N ARG A 187 -23.73 33.92 -12.44
CA ARG A 187 -24.90 33.99 -11.56
C ARG A 187 -25.19 32.60 -11.00
N SER A 188 -25.68 32.51 -9.76
CA SER A 188 -26.03 31.24 -9.14
C SER A 188 -27.51 31.13 -8.82
N TYR A 189 -27.98 29.90 -8.65
CA TYR A 189 -29.27 29.60 -8.05
C TYR A 189 -29.05 28.88 -6.72
N THR A 190 -29.74 29.34 -5.67
CA THR A 190 -29.90 28.59 -4.44
C THR A 190 -30.82 27.40 -4.70
N MET A 191 -30.31 26.19 -4.50
CA MET A 191 -31.05 24.95 -4.69
C MET A 191 -31.09 24.15 -3.39
N SER A 192 -32.29 23.82 -2.93
CA SER A 192 -32.48 22.96 -1.77
C SER A 192 -32.46 21.48 -2.17
N VAL A 193 -31.70 20.65 -1.45
CA VAL A 193 -31.62 19.21 -1.70
C VAL A 193 -32.96 18.54 -1.39
N PRO A 194 -33.56 17.79 -2.32
CA PRO A 194 -34.80 17.07 -2.07
C PRO A 194 -34.70 16.14 -0.85
N GLY A 195 -35.62 16.32 0.11
CA GLY A 195 -35.63 15.51 1.34
C GLY A 195 -34.53 15.84 2.36
N SER A 196 -33.99 17.06 2.34
CA SER A 196 -32.84 17.55 3.14
C SER A 196 -31.50 17.02 2.65
N GLY A 197 -30.43 17.79 2.87
CA GLY A 197 -29.07 17.49 2.44
C GLY A 197 -28.36 16.47 3.32
N LEU A 198 -27.57 15.59 2.69
CA LEU A 198 -26.66 14.70 3.40
C LEU A 198 -25.55 15.51 4.10
N ALA A 199 -24.92 16.44 3.38
CA ALA A 199 -23.89 17.34 3.86
C ALA A 199 -24.47 18.71 4.28
N VAL A 200 -25.09 19.43 3.36
CA VAL A 200 -25.78 20.72 3.62
C VAL A 200 -27.10 20.78 2.87
N ASP A 201 -28.10 21.48 3.43
CA ASP A 201 -29.46 21.48 2.87
C ASP A 201 -29.60 22.28 1.57
N GLU A 202 -28.73 23.26 1.33
CA GLU A 202 -28.81 24.17 0.19
C GLU A 202 -27.44 24.40 -0.44
N TYR A 203 -27.42 24.56 -1.76
CA TYR A 203 -26.23 24.84 -2.56
C TYR A 203 -26.50 25.98 -3.55
N GLU A 204 -25.51 26.85 -3.74
CA GLU A 204 -25.46 27.81 -4.82
C GLU A 204 -24.81 27.16 -6.05
N ILE A 205 -25.60 26.88 -7.08
CA ILE A 205 -25.12 26.22 -8.31
C ILE A 205 -25.03 27.25 -9.42
N ALA A 206 -23.95 27.20 -10.22
CA ALA A 206 -23.77 28.07 -11.38
C ALA A 206 -24.94 27.93 -12.36
N ALA A 207 -25.50 29.06 -12.78
CA ALA A 207 -26.70 29.07 -13.61
C ALA A 207 -26.46 28.48 -15.00
N SER A 208 -25.24 28.54 -15.55
CA SER A 208 -24.95 27.83 -16.81
C SER A 208 -25.28 26.34 -16.73
N ILE A 209 -25.19 25.71 -15.56
CA ILE A 209 -25.54 24.29 -15.38
C ILE A 209 -27.06 24.10 -15.30
N ILE A 210 -27.75 24.99 -14.60
CA ILE A 210 -29.19 24.87 -14.35
C ILE A 210 -30.04 25.32 -15.54
N ASP A 211 -29.57 26.31 -16.29
CA ASP A 211 -30.24 26.84 -17.47
C ASP A 211 -29.96 26.01 -18.74
N ALA A 212 -29.03 25.05 -18.70
CA ALA A 212 -28.71 24.21 -19.84
C ALA A 212 -29.86 23.23 -20.13
N ASP A 213 -30.13 22.99 -21.41
CA ASP A 213 -31.05 21.90 -21.81
C ASP A 213 -30.41 20.54 -21.55
N VAL A 214 -29.08 20.47 -21.73
CA VAL A 214 -28.26 19.29 -21.46
C VAL A 214 -26.90 19.73 -20.93
N TRP A 215 -26.36 19.03 -19.92
CA TRP A 215 -24.96 19.19 -19.54
C TRP A 215 -24.22 17.86 -19.39
N ILE A 216 -23.02 17.81 -20.00
CA ILE A 216 -22.19 16.62 -20.12
C ILE A 216 -20.93 16.79 -19.27
N ASN A 217 -20.73 15.88 -18.33
CA ASN A 217 -19.58 15.85 -17.44
C ASN A 217 -18.40 15.12 -18.09
N ILE A 218 -17.22 15.73 -18.15
CA ILE A 218 -16.04 15.19 -18.85
C ILE A 218 -14.82 15.13 -17.92
N PRO A 219 -14.84 14.28 -16.87
CA PRO A 219 -13.77 14.21 -15.88
C PRO A 219 -12.51 13.49 -16.40
N VAL A 220 -11.37 13.72 -15.74
CA VAL A 220 -10.16 12.87 -15.83
C VAL A 220 -10.05 11.99 -14.59
N ALA A 221 -9.66 10.72 -14.77
CA ALA A 221 -9.46 9.77 -13.67
C ALA A 221 -8.15 10.03 -12.91
N LYS A 222 -8.20 10.19 -11.60
CA LYS A 222 -7.02 10.45 -10.74
C LYS A 222 -7.13 9.78 -9.38
N VAL A 223 -6.00 9.45 -8.77
CA VAL A 223 -5.95 9.09 -7.34
C VAL A 223 -6.02 10.37 -6.49
N HIS A 224 -6.77 10.36 -5.39
CA HIS A 224 -6.94 11.51 -4.49
C HIS A 224 -7.04 11.04 -3.03
N GLY A 225 -6.92 11.97 -2.08
CA GLY A 225 -7.21 11.71 -0.66
C GLY A 225 -8.64 11.19 -0.39
N ALA A 226 -9.56 11.35 -1.34
CA ALA A 226 -10.91 10.81 -1.31
C ALA A 226 -10.98 9.44 -2.03
N LYS A 227 -9.84 8.74 -2.09
CA LYS A 227 -9.55 7.56 -2.93
C LYS A 227 -9.37 7.92 -4.40
N ILE A 228 -10.44 8.37 -5.06
CA ILE A 228 -10.40 8.73 -6.48
C ILE A 228 -10.99 10.12 -6.75
N THR A 229 -10.62 10.71 -7.89
CA THR A 229 -11.31 11.83 -8.53
C THR A 229 -11.73 11.38 -9.92
N CYS A 230 -13.02 11.45 -10.20
CA CYS A 230 -13.59 11.21 -11.53
C CYS A 230 -14.95 11.94 -11.64
N ALA A 231 -16.01 11.30 -12.10
CA ALA A 231 -17.28 11.93 -12.44
C ALA A 231 -17.99 12.59 -11.25
N MET A 232 -18.10 11.89 -10.11
CA MET A 232 -18.78 12.41 -8.92
C MET A 232 -18.09 13.66 -8.39
N LYS A 233 -16.77 13.61 -8.22
CA LYS A 233 -15.99 14.73 -7.67
C LYS A 233 -15.90 15.93 -8.62
N ASN A 234 -16.02 15.73 -9.93
CA ASN A 234 -15.97 16.84 -10.90
C ASN A 234 -17.16 17.82 -10.75
N HIS A 235 -18.24 17.40 -10.07
CA HIS A 235 -19.38 18.27 -9.72
C HIS A 235 -19.01 19.41 -8.76
N PHE A 236 -17.87 19.35 -8.07
CA PHE A 236 -17.37 20.51 -7.31
C PHE A 236 -17.11 21.72 -8.21
N GLY A 237 -16.81 21.50 -9.49
CA GLY A 237 -16.62 22.57 -10.46
C GLY A 237 -17.93 23.22 -10.95
N LEU A 238 -19.07 22.89 -10.38
CA LEU A 238 -20.36 23.56 -10.63
C LEU A 238 -20.60 24.73 -9.64
N LEU A 239 -19.76 24.83 -8.61
CA LEU A 239 -19.90 25.75 -7.50
C LEU A 239 -19.13 27.05 -7.77
N PRO A 240 -19.81 28.21 -7.84
CA PRO A 240 -19.15 29.47 -8.15
C PRO A 240 -18.13 29.89 -7.08
N GLY A 241 -16.89 30.20 -7.51
CA GLY A 241 -15.85 30.73 -6.63
C GLY A 241 -16.21 32.08 -6.00
N THR A 242 -17.06 32.90 -6.63
CA THR A 242 -17.57 34.14 -6.02
C THR A 242 -18.42 33.90 -4.77
N VAL A 243 -19.01 32.71 -4.63
CA VAL A 243 -19.77 32.28 -3.44
C VAL A 243 -18.88 31.48 -2.48
N TYR A 244 -18.20 30.45 -2.97
CA TYR A 244 -17.49 29.48 -2.12
C TYR A 244 -15.99 29.75 -1.97
N GLY A 245 -15.45 30.72 -2.70
CA GLY A 245 -14.05 31.08 -2.73
C GLY A 245 -13.19 30.14 -3.58
N TRP A 246 -11.89 30.43 -3.64
CA TRP A 246 -10.88 29.58 -4.26
C TRP A 246 -10.00 28.97 -3.17
N SER A 247 -10.00 27.66 -2.94
CA SER A 247 -10.47 26.54 -3.77
C SER A 247 -11.82 25.92 -3.34
N LYS A 248 -12.83 26.73 -2.98
CA LYS A 248 -14.13 26.32 -2.39
C LYS A 248 -14.07 25.84 -0.94
N ALA A 249 -12.92 25.34 -0.49
CA ALA A 249 -12.70 24.85 0.87
C ALA A 249 -12.50 25.95 1.92
N ARG A 250 -12.38 27.22 1.51
CA ARG A 250 -12.14 28.37 2.42
C ARG A 250 -13.36 29.24 2.63
N GLY A 251 -14.34 29.21 1.72
CA GLY A 251 -15.45 30.15 1.73
C GLY A 251 -15.02 31.54 1.29
N THR A 252 -15.92 32.48 1.52
CA THR A 252 -15.76 33.92 1.29
C THR A 252 -16.13 34.66 2.59
N PRO A 253 -15.95 35.98 2.67
CA PRO A 253 -16.39 36.75 3.84
C PRO A 253 -17.90 36.61 4.13
N ASP A 254 -18.72 36.42 3.10
CA ASP A 254 -20.18 36.45 3.19
C ASP A 254 -20.81 35.06 3.12
N HIS A 255 -20.04 34.02 2.80
CA HIS A 255 -20.53 32.65 2.68
C HIS A 255 -19.48 31.63 3.16
N GLY A 256 -19.94 30.63 3.94
CA GLY A 256 -19.07 29.60 4.49
C GLY A 256 -18.38 28.71 3.43
N PRO A 257 -17.33 27.98 3.81
CA PRO A 257 -16.67 27.01 2.92
C PRO A 257 -17.61 25.87 2.55
N MET A 258 -17.35 25.26 1.39
CA MET A 258 -17.87 23.95 1.09
C MET A 258 -17.32 22.91 2.08
N PRO A 259 -18.16 21.97 2.57
CA PRO A 259 -17.68 20.81 3.31
C PRO A 259 -16.59 20.08 2.52
N HIS A 260 -15.38 20.05 3.09
CA HIS A 260 -14.18 19.57 2.38
C HIS A 260 -13.23 18.81 3.32
N SER A 261 -13.80 17.90 4.10
CA SER A 261 -13.08 17.01 5.01
C SER A 261 -13.39 15.53 4.70
N PRO A 262 -12.50 14.58 5.05
CA PRO A 262 -12.66 13.17 4.73
C PRO A 262 -13.97 12.54 5.19
N ASN A 263 -14.55 13.09 6.25
CA ASN A 263 -15.76 12.60 6.91
C ASN A 263 -17.08 13.12 6.34
N ILE A 264 -17.07 14.00 5.33
CA ILE A 264 -18.32 14.58 4.80
C ILE A 264 -18.30 14.77 3.28
N ILE A 265 -17.17 14.51 2.65
CA ILE A 265 -16.97 14.81 1.22
C ILE A 265 -17.86 13.92 0.34
N ASP A 266 -18.07 12.66 0.73
CA ASP A 266 -18.85 11.68 -0.01
C ASP A 266 -20.35 12.07 -0.02
N GLU A 267 -20.86 12.60 1.09
CA GLU A 267 -22.20 13.20 1.16
C GLU A 267 -22.36 14.38 0.21
N ALA A 268 -21.38 15.28 0.18
CA ALA A 268 -21.43 16.45 -0.70
C ALA A 268 -21.45 16.04 -2.18
N PHE A 269 -20.75 14.96 -2.57
CA PHE A 269 -20.84 14.43 -3.93
C PHE A 269 -22.25 13.97 -4.29
N VAL A 270 -22.92 13.26 -3.38
CA VAL A 270 -24.26 12.73 -3.62
C VAL A 270 -25.32 13.83 -3.61
N ASP A 271 -25.19 14.84 -2.74
CA ASP A 271 -26.10 16.00 -2.75
C ASP A 271 -26.01 16.75 -4.08
N LEU A 272 -24.79 17.04 -4.56
CA LEU A 272 -24.58 17.70 -5.86
C LEU A 272 -25.16 16.90 -7.02
N TRP A 273 -24.89 15.59 -7.07
CA TRP A 273 -25.49 14.71 -8.08
C TRP A 273 -27.02 14.69 -8.01
N THR A 274 -27.58 14.69 -6.80
CA THR A 274 -29.04 14.72 -6.61
C THR A 274 -29.67 16.00 -7.18
N LEU A 275 -28.97 17.13 -7.06
CA LEU A 275 -29.42 18.44 -7.51
C LEU A 275 -29.26 18.66 -9.01
N THR A 276 -28.10 18.31 -9.59
CA THR A 276 -27.72 18.82 -10.91
C THR A 276 -27.87 17.82 -12.05
N ARG A 277 -27.86 16.51 -11.77
CA ARG A 277 -28.18 15.43 -12.74
C ARG A 277 -27.53 15.60 -14.12
N ALA A 278 -26.21 15.43 -14.21
CA ALA A 278 -25.51 15.27 -15.49
C ALA A 278 -26.22 14.26 -16.41
N ASP A 279 -26.46 14.65 -17.65
CA ASP A 279 -27.14 13.82 -18.64
C ASP A 279 -26.23 12.72 -19.20
N LEU A 280 -24.92 13.00 -19.21
CA LEU A 280 -23.89 12.07 -19.67
C LEU A 280 -22.55 12.35 -18.98
N ASN A 281 -21.81 11.28 -18.70
CA ASN A 281 -20.42 11.34 -18.25
C ASN A 281 -19.53 10.70 -19.32
N VAL A 282 -18.46 11.39 -19.73
CA VAL A 282 -17.42 10.87 -20.64
C VAL A 282 -16.07 10.99 -19.95
N VAL A 283 -15.54 9.88 -19.46
CA VAL A 283 -14.31 9.87 -18.67
C VAL A 283 -13.08 9.81 -19.56
N ASP A 284 -12.20 10.80 -19.38
CA ASP A 284 -10.82 10.73 -19.82
C ASP A 284 -10.01 9.83 -18.88
N MET A 285 -9.71 8.62 -19.36
CA MET A 285 -8.78 7.69 -18.75
C MET A 285 -7.65 7.37 -19.73
N ILE A 286 -7.26 8.35 -20.57
CA ILE A 286 -6.09 8.19 -21.45
C ILE A 286 -4.83 8.12 -20.57
N LYS A 287 -4.70 9.10 -19.69
CA LYS A 287 -3.64 9.24 -18.70
C LYS A 287 -4.22 9.88 -17.45
N GLY A 288 -3.82 9.41 -16.27
CA GLY A 288 -4.28 9.98 -15.00
C GLY A 288 -3.20 9.96 -13.92
N SER A 289 -3.26 10.88 -12.97
CA SER A 289 -2.28 10.96 -11.88
C SER A 289 -2.47 9.85 -10.83
N GLU A 290 -1.36 9.26 -10.38
CA GLU A 290 -1.28 8.31 -9.26
C GLU A 290 -0.44 8.89 -8.11
N GLY A 291 -0.50 8.30 -6.92
CA GLY A 291 0.20 8.82 -5.73
C GLY A 291 -0.39 10.09 -5.12
N GLY A 292 -1.19 10.84 -5.90
CA GLY A 292 -1.94 12.02 -5.48
C GLY A 292 -2.52 12.78 -6.68
N ALA A 293 -3.51 13.64 -6.45
CA ALA A 293 -4.30 14.21 -7.54
C ALA A 293 -3.59 15.29 -8.36
N PHE A 294 -2.47 15.81 -7.87
CA PHE A 294 -1.68 16.87 -8.48
C PHE A 294 -0.21 16.50 -8.62
N GLU A 295 0.13 15.22 -8.38
CA GLU A 295 1.49 14.72 -8.60
C GLU A 295 1.76 14.59 -10.11
N ASP A 296 3.02 14.73 -10.49
CA ASP A 296 3.48 14.54 -11.86
C ASP A 296 3.64 13.06 -12.25
N THR A 297 3.52 12.15 -11.28
CA THR A 297 3.45 10.70 -11.49
C THR A 297 2.10 10.26 -12.03
N TYR A 298 2.11 9.42 -13.06
CA TYR A 298 0.90 9.06 -13.80
C TYR A 298 0.85 7.59 -14.21
N LYS A 299 -0.38 7.14 -14.50
CA LYS A 299 -0.64 5.90 -15.24
C LYS A 299 -1.28 6.21 -16.59
N ARG A 300 -0.73 5.62 -17.65
CA ARG A 300 -1.32 5.60 -18.98
C ARG A 300 -2.21 4.36 -19.11
N THR A 301 -3.48 4.57 -19.42
CA THR A 301 -4.45 3.48 -19.63
C THR A 301 -4.99 3.49 -21.06
N ASN A 302 -5.00 4.65 -21.73
CA ASN A 302 -5.51 4.84 -23.08
C ASN A 302 -6.94 4.30 -23.25
N ALA A 303 -7.83 4.66 -22.34
CA ALA A 303 -9.24 4.28 -22.40
C ALA A 303 -10.16 5.49 -22.25
N VAL A 304 -11.34 5.40 -22.86
CA VAL A 304 -12.46 6.31 -22.64
C VAL A 304 -13.64 5.50 -22.12
N LEU A 305 -14.33 6.04 -21.13
CA LEU A 305 -15.58 5.47 -20.63
C LEU A 305 -16.74 6.44 -20.87
N ALA A 306 -17.94 5.91 -21.07
CA ALA A 306 -19.15 6.73 -21.11
C ALA A 306 -20.30 6.09 -20.34
N GLY A 307 -21.13 6.91 -19.69
CA GLY A 307 -22.33 6.43 -18.98
C GLY A 307 -23.16 7.58 -18.43
N ARG A 308 -24.47 7.37 -18.29
CA ARG A 308 -25.41 8.40 -17.80
C ARG A 308 -25.33 8.61 -16.30
N ASN A 309 -25.04 7.55 -15.55
CA ASN A 309 -24.97 7.62 -14.09
C ASN A 309 -23.51 7.74 -13.60
N PRO A 310 -23.11 8.85 -12.94
CA PRO A 310 -21.72 9.06 -12.51
C PRO A 310 -21.27 8.08 -11.42
N VAL A 311 -22.19 7.56 -10.61
CA VAL A 311 -21.91 6.55 -9.58
C VAL A 311 -21.50 5.23 -10.26
N ALA A 312 -22.26 4.79 -11.28
CA ALA A 312 -21.94 3.61 -12.05
C ALA A 312 -20.57 3.73 -12.75
N VAL A 313 -20.33 4.88 -13.38
CA VAL A 313 -19.07 5.19 -14.06
C VAL A 313 -17.89 5.15 -13.10
N ASP A 314 -17.99 5.82 -11.95
CA ASP A 314 -16.89 5.89 -10.98
C ASP A 314 -16.62 4.54 -10.31
N LEU A 315 -17.60 3.64 -10.18
CA LEU A 315 -17.38 2.27 -9.68
C LEU A 315 -16.51 1.46 -10.66
N VAL A 316 -16.76 1.61 -11.96
CA VAL A 316 -15.94 0.96 -13.01
C VAL A 316 -14.54 1.58 -13.03
N VAL A 317 -14.41 2.91 -12.93
CA VAL A 317 -13.10 3.59 -12.85
C VAL A 317 -12.32 3.15 -11.61
N ALA A 318 -12.96 3.08 -10.44
CA ALA A 318 -12.34 2.57 -9.20
C ALA A 318 -11.74 1.18 -9.40
N ARG A 319 -12.51 0.27 -10.03
CA ARG A 319 -12.06 -1.09 -10.34
C ARG A 319 -10.86 -1.11 -11.28
N LEU A 320 -10.88 -0.29 -12.33
CA LEU A 320 -9.79 -0.19 -13.31
C LEU A 320 -8.49 0.34 -12.68
N MET A 321 -8.59 1.25 -11.70
CA MET A 321 -7.45 1.78 -10.94
C MET A 321 -6.95 0.84 -9.83
N GLY A 322 -7.58 -0.32 -9.65
CA GLY A 322 -7.20 -1.31 -8.63
C GLY A 322 -7.69 -0.99 -7.21
N PHE A 323 -8.66 -0.08 -7.06
CA PHE A 323 -9.42 0.10 -5.82
C PHE A 323 -10.55 -0.93 -5.76
N ASN A 324 -10.98 -1.28 -4.55
CA ASN A 324 -12.20 -2.06 -4.37
C ASN A 324 -13.43 -1.11 -4.52
N PRO A 325 -14.36 -1.35 -5.47
CA PRO A 325 -15.55 -0.53 -5.62
C PRO A 325 -16.41 -0.45 -4.34
N ASP A 326 -16.41 -1.49 -3.51
CA ASP A 326 -17.14 -1.52 -2.25
C ASP A 326 -16.54 -0.59 -1.17
N ASP A 327 -15.36 0.00 -1.44
CA ASP A 327 -14.74 1.04 -0.62
C ASP A 327 -15.31 2.44 -0.87
N MET A 328 -16.13 2.61 -1.90
CA MET A 328 -16.68 3.89 -2.32
C MET A 328 -17.98 4.21 -1.56
N GLU A 329 -17.90 5.09 -0.58
CA GLU A 329 -19.05 5.43 0.26
C GLU A 329 -20.18 6.11 -0.53
N TRP A 330 -19.83 7.00 -1.45
CA TRP A 330 -20.80 7.72 -2.26
C TRP A 330 -21.74 6.79 -3.05
N ALA A 331 -21.36 5.54 -3.35
CA ALA A 331 -22.22 4.57 -4.02
C ALA A 331 -23.35 4.07 -3.10
N ASP A 332 -23.01 3.76 -1.84
CA ASP A 332 -23.98 3.36 -0.82
C ASP A 332 -24.94 4.52 -0.48
N LEU A 333 -24.42 5.75 -0.36
CA LEU A 333 -25.23 6.96 -0.15
C LEU A 333 -26.15 7.25 -1.35
N ALA A 334 -25.64 7.11 -2.57
CA ALA A 334 -26.43 7.30 -3.79
C ALA A 334 -27.55 6.26 -3.91
N HIS A 335 -27.27 5.00 -3.61
CA HIS A 335 -28.29 3.95 -3.59
C HIS A 335 -29.42 4.27 -2.59
N GLN A 336 -29.09 4.73 -1.39
CA GLN A 336 -30.08 5.15 -0.38
C GLN A 336 -30.95 6.31 -0.86
N ARG A 337 -30.40 7.21 -1.67
CA ARG A 337 -31.13 8.30 -2.33
C ARG A 337 -31.85 7.86 -3.61
N ARG A 338 -31.68 6.60 -4.04
CA ARG A 338 -32.20 6.03 -5.30
C ARG A 338 -31.67 6.79 -6.53
N VAL A 339 -30.39 7.15 -6.50
CA VAL A 339 -29.74 7.95 -7.54
C VAL A 339 -28.56 7.25 -8.22
N GLY A 340 -28.28 5.99 -7.87
CA GLY A 340 -27.20 5.21 -8.47
C GLY A 340 -27.15 3.78 -7.93
N PRO A 341 -26.28 2.93 -8.52
CA PRO A 341 -26.08 1.56 -8.06
C PRO A 341 -25.40 1.55 -6.68
N ARG A 342 -25.67 0.51 -5.90
CA ARG A 342 -24.89 0.25 -4.68
C ARG A 342 -23.60 -0.49 -5.00
N TRP A 343 -23.68 -1.43 -5.94
CA TRP A 343 -22.58 -2.34 -6.27
C TRP A 343 -22.20 -2.28 -7.75
N ILE A 344 -20.95 -2.65 -8.04
CA ILE A 344 -20.48 -2.72 -9.44
C ILE A 344 -21.20 -3.83 -10.22
N GLU A 345 -21.71 -4.88 -9.57
CA GLU A 345 -22.44 -5.97 -10.24
C GLU A 345 -23.81 -5.54 -10.76
N GLU A 346 -24.34 -4.41 -10.30
CA GLU A 346 -25.55 -3.78 -10.86
C GLU A 346 -25.25 -3.02 -12.16
N VAL A 347 -23.97 -2.86 -12.51
CA VAL A 347 -23.52 -2.10 -13.68
C VAL A 347 -23.31 -3.02 -14.87
N GLU A 348 -24.06 -2.79 -15.95
CA GLU A 348 -23.82 -3.43 -17.24
C GLU A 348 -22.65 -2.73 -17.94
N VAL A 349 -21.50 -3.42 -18.01
CA VAL A 349 -20.32 -2.91 -18.72
C VAL A 349 -20.33 -3.38 -20.19
N ARG A 350 -20.32 -2.42 -21.12
CA ARG A 350 -20.27 -2.66 -22.57
C ARG A 350 -18.91 -2.31 -23.17
N GLY A 351 -18.51 -3.00 -24.23
CA GLY A 351 -17.21 -2.78 -24.87
C GLY A 351 -16.14 -3.74 -24.36
N ALA A 352 -15.00 -3.22 -23.89
CA ALA A 352 -13.89 -4.06 -23.43
C ALA A 352 -14.14 -4.67 -22.04
N ALA A 353 -13.57 -5.85 -21.79
CA ALA A 353 -13.67 -6.50 -20.49
C ALA A 353 -12.79 -5.80 -19.42
N VAL A 354 -13.39 -5.44 -18.29
CA VAL A 354 -12.72 -4.71 -17.19
C VAL A 354 -11.47 -5.43 -16.70
N ALA A 355 -11.54 -6.75 -16.48
CA ALA A 355 -10.46 -7.53 -15.87
C ALA A 355 -9.10 -7.41 -16.60
N GLY A 356 -9.10 -7.33 -17.94
CA GLY A 356 -7.88 -7.18 -18.74
C GLY A 356 -7.31 -5.76 -18.80
N LEU A 357 -8.03 -4.79 -18.23
CA LEU A 357 -7.68 -3.38 -18.19
C LEU A 357 -7.32 -2.89 -16.78
N VAL A 358 -7.53 -3.71 -15.74
CA VAL A 358 -7.19 -3.35 -14.36
C VAL A 358 -5.68 -3.18 -14.21
N SER A 359 -5.29 -2.05 -13.63
CA SER A 359 -3.93 -1.76 -13.18
C SER A 359 -3.99 -1.15 -11.78
N ARG A 360 -3.10 -1.54 -10.87
CA ARG A 360 -3.07 -0.95 -9.51
C ARG A 360 -2.34 0.37 -9.54
N TRP A 361 -3.04 1.45 -9.28
CA TRP A 361 -2.46 2.79 -9.15
C TRP A 361 -1.99 2.99 -7.72
N VAL A 362 -0.88 3.71 -7.54
CA VAL A 362 -0.37 4.04 -6.21
C VAL A 362 -1.38 4.91 -5.47
N LYS A 363 -1.73 4.53 -4.23
CA LYS A 363 -2.68 5.26 -3.38
C LYS A 363 -2.14 6.63 -2.95
N ALA A 364 -3.05 7.51 -2.58
CA ALA A 364 -2.74 8.90 -2.30
C ALA A 364 -2.05 9.15 -0.94
N GLY A 365 -2.01 8.17 -0.02
CA GLY A 365 -1.59 8.43 1.37
C GLY A 365 -0.22 9.07 1.53
N GLY A 366 0.70 8.85 0.58
CA GLY A 366 2.01 9.49 0.54
C GLY A 366 1.95 11.01 0.37
N SER A 367 0.99 11.54 -0.40
CA SER A 367 0.83 12.97 -0.69
C SER A 367 -0.06 13.71 0.30
N TYR A 368 -0.80 13.00 1.16
CA TYR A 368 -1.67 13.59 2.16
C TYR A 368 -1.15 13.42 3.60
N ARG A 369 -1.76 14.15 4.54
CA ARG A 369 -1.43 14.08 5.98
C ARG A 369 -2.71 14.01 6.81
N GLY A 370 -2.59 13.46 8.03
CA GLY A 370 -3.71 13.35 8.96
C GLY A 370 -4.85 12.50 8.40
N GLU A 371 -6.09 12.92 8.61
CA GLU A 371 -7.28 12.17 8.21
C GLU A 371 -7.38 11.95 6.69
N TRP A 372 -6.88 12.88 5.87
CA TRP A 372 -6.83 12.68 4.42
C TRP A 372 -5.88 11.56 4.00
N ARG A 373 -4.79 11.34 4.76
CA ARG A 373 -3.92 10.17 4.55
C ARG A 373 -4.65 8.90 4.97
N GLU A 374 -5.28 8.91 6.14
CA GLU A 374 -6.05 7.77 6.63
C GLU A 374 -7.15 7.36 5.63
N GLN A 375 -7.96 8.32 5.14
CA GLN A 375 -9.02 8.07 4.14
C GLN A 375 -8.48 7.58 2.79
N ALA A 376 -7.30 8.04 2.36
CA ALA A 376 -6.69 7.61 1.11
C ALA A 376 -6.25 6.14 1.15
N ASP A 377 -5.72 5.70 2.28
CA ASP A 377 -5.13 4.37 2.44
C ASP A 377 -6.16 3.34 2.93
N TYR A 378 -7.17 3.77 3.69
CA TYR A 378 -8.16 2.91 4.32
C TYR A 378 -9.37 2.63 3.41
N GLY A 379 -9.57 1.36 3.07
CA GLY A 379 -10.82 0.84 2.50
C GLY A 379 -11.96 0.94 3.51
N LYS A 380 -13.21 0.99 3.06
CA LYS A 380 -14.36 1.28 3.93
C LYS A 380 -14.62 0.08 4.87
N GLY A 381 -14.77 0.32 6.16
CA GLY A 381 -15.18 -0.68 7.16
C GLY A 381 -16.70 -0.81 7.31
N PRO A 382 -17.20 -1.54 8.32
CA PRO A 382 -18.62 -1.58 8.66
C PRO A 382 -19.06 -0.24 9.26
N ARG A 383 -20.16 0.29 8.71
CA ARG A 383 -20.74 1.58 9.15
C ARG A 383 -22.18 1.49 9.65
N ARG A 384 -22.77 0.30 9.53
CA ARG A 384 -24.11 -0.02 10.07
C ARG A 384 -23.95 -0.98 11.22
N TRP A 385 -24.49 -0.59 12.36
CA TRP A 385 -24.36 -1.30 13.62
C TRP A 385 -25.69 -1.34 14.34
N THR A 386 -25.96 -2.43 15.05
CA THR A 386 -26.86 -2.40 16.21
C THR A 386 -26.00 -2.29 17.47
N LEU A 387 -26.36 -1.40 18.38
CA LEU A 387 -25.56 -1.03 19.54
C LEU A 387 -26.25 -1.44 20.84
N LEU A 388 -25.49 -1.94 21.81
CA LEU A 388 -25.94 -2.16 23.17
C LEU A 388 -25.08 -1.34 24.13
N GLY A 389 -25.69 -0.40 24.84
CA GLY A 389 -25.03 0.46 25.80
C GLY A 389 -25.54 1.91 25.78
N PRO A 390 -24.89 2.82 26.55
CA PRO A 390 -23.67 2.58 27.32
C PRO A 390 -23.97 1.73 28.56
N LEU A 391 -23.22 0.64 28.73
CA LEU A 391 -23.26 -0.21 29.91
C LEU A 391 -22.14 0.20 30.88
N ALA A 392 -22.12 -0.37 32.09
CA ALA A 392 -20.98 -0.22 32.99
C ALA A 392 -19.66 -0.65 32.29
N GLN A 393 -18.55 0.02 32.58
CA GLN A 393 -17.26 -0.26 31.92
C GLN A 393 -16.78 -1.71 32.08
N ASP A 394 -17.16 -2.35 33.19
CA ASP A 394 -16.83 -3.72 33.55
C ASP A 394 -17.90 -4.74 33.12
N HIS A 395 -18.97 -4.29 32.45
CA HIS A 395 -19.98 -5.20 31.89
C HIS A 395 -19.33 -6.14 30.87
N ALA A 396 -19.46 -7.45 31.09
CA ALA A 396 -18.95 -8.49 30.21
C ALA A 396 -19.98 -9.61 30.06
N PHE A 397 -20.28 -9.98 28.82
CA PHE A 397 -20.96 -11.24 28.53
C PHE A 397 -20.02 -12.42 28.78
N THR A 398 -20.60 -13.57 29.14
CA THR A 398 -19.89 -14.85 29.13
C THR A 398 -19.60 -15.29 27.70
N ASN A 399 -18.56 -16.10 27.48
CA ASN A 399 -18.25 -16.63 26.14
C ASN A 399 -19.42 -17.41 25.51
N ARG A 400 -20.22 -18.09 26.35
CA ARG A 400 -21.42 -18.79 25.90
C ARG A 400 -22.50 -17.83 25.42
N GLU A 401 -22.67 -16.69 26.10
CA GLU A 401 -23.58 -15.63 25.65
C GLU A 401 -23.08 -14.98 24.37
N ILE A 402 -21.78 -14.69 24.26
CA ILE A 402 -21.18 -14.12 23.03
C ILE A 402 -21.37 -15.06 21.84
N ALA A 403 -21.08 -16.35 21.99
CA ALA A 403 -21.23 -17.34 20.91
C ALA A 403 -22.69 -17.54 20.48
N ALA A 404 -23.66 -17.27 21.38
CA ALA A 404 -25.09 -17.35 21.10
C ALA A 404 -25.72 -15.99 20.74
N LEU A 405 -24.94 -14.91 20.71
CA LEU A 405 -25.45 -13.56 20.54
C LEU A 405 -25.84 -13.32 19.07
N GLU A 406 -27.12 -13.09 18.84
CA GLU A 406 -27.71 -12.74 17.54
C GLU A 406 -28.77 -11.66 17.75
N PRO A 407 -28.34 -10.42 18.06
CA PRO A 407 -29.27 -9.37 18.42
C PRO A 407 -30.04 -8.89 17.20
N GLU A 408 -31.36 -8.88 17.33
CA GLU A 408 -32.24 -8.24 16.37
C GLU A 408 -32.24 -6.72 16.59
N PRO A 409 -32.01 -5.89 15.56
CA PRO A 409 -32.02 -4.44 15.71
C PRO A 409 -33.34 -3.92 16.28
N GLY A 410 -33.27 -3.13 17.36
CA GLY A 410 -34.42 -2.56 18.05
C GLY A 410 -35.14 -3.53 18.99
N SER A 411 -34.61 -4.74 19.19
CA SER A 411 -35.16 -5.74 20.12
C SER A 411 -34.40 -5.74 21.45
N GLY A 412 -35.13 -5.83 22.57
CA GLY A 412 -34.55 -5.73 23.90
C GLY A 412 -33.85 -4.38 24.13
N ASP A 413 -32.65 -4.42 24.67
CA ASP A 413 -31.82 -3.23 24.93
C ASP A 413 -30.93 -2.83 23.73
N TRP A 414 -31.02 -3.57 22.62
CA TRP A 414 -30.25 -3.27 21.40
C TRP A 414 -30.91 -2.14 20.61
N SER A 415 -30.09 -1.22 20.13
CA SER A 415 -30.56 -0.11 19.33
C SER A 415 -31.17 -0.61 18.01
N PRO A 416 -32.08 0.15 17.41
CA PRO A 416 -32.32 0.07 15.97
C PRO A 416 -31.01 0.24 15.18
N VAL A 417 -31.02 -0.03 13.87
CA VAL A 417 -29.83 0.15 13.02
C VAL A 417 -29.35 1.60 13.09
N VAL A 418 -28.10 1.77 13.54
CA VAL A 418 -27.38 3.04 13.59
C VAL A 418 -26.37 3.06 12.44
N TRP A 419 -26.37 4.15 11.69
CA TRP A 419 -25.40 4.41 10.64
C TRP A 419 -24.42 5.50 11.05
N PHE A 420 -23.13 5.25 10.85
CA PHE A 420 -22.04 6.21 11.05
C PHE A 420 -21.45 6.64 9.71
N GLY A 421 -21.30 7.93 9.47
CA GLY A 421 -20.77 8.46 8.20
C GLY A 421 -19.25 8.48 8.06
N HIS A 422 -18.54 7.70 8.88
CA HIS A 422 -17.09 7.60 8.82
C HIS A 422 -16.62 6.26 9.37
N ASP A 423 -15.43 5.79 8.95
CA ASP A 423 -14.87 4.53 9.44
C ASP A 423 -14.35 4.62 10.89
N LYS A 424 -14.19 5.84 11.40
CA LYS A 424 -14.04 6.08 12.85
C LYS A 424 -15.43 6.17 13.47
N ILE A 425 -15.88 5.08 14.07
CA ILE A 425 -17.17 4.97 14.75
C ILE A 425 -17.12 5.79 16.04
N ASP A 426 -17.72 6.97 16.03
CA ASP A 426 -17.70 7.96 17.12
C ASP A 426 -18.87 7.71 18.09
N LEU A 427 -18.63 6.85 19.07
CA LEU A 427 -19.58 6.51 20.12
C LEU A 427 -19.73 7.64 21.15
N ASP A 428 -18.69 8.47 21.30
CA ASP A 428 -18.69 9.62 22.19
C ASP A 428 -19.82 10.57 21.83
N LYS A 429 -19.88 10.93 20.54
CA LYS A 429 -20.92 11.78 20.01
C LYS A 429 -22.30 11.15 20.08
N TYR A 430 -22.40 9.85 19.75
CA TYR A 430 -23.70 9.17 19.70
C TYR A 430 -24.36 9.10 21.09
N PHE A 431 -23.57 8.83 22.13
CA PHE A 431 -24.06 8.68 23.50
C PHE A 431 -23.89 9.93 24.38
N GLY A 432 -23.26 11.00 23.87
CA GLY A 432 -23.14 12.29 24.55
C GLY A 432 -22.03 12.35 25.61
N ASP A 433 -20.78 12.05 25.24
CA ASP A 433 -19.58 12.02 26.11
C ASP A 433 -19.75 11.10 27.33
N PRO A 434 -20.08 9.81 27.12
CA PRO A 434 -20.19 8.88 28.24
C PRO A 434 -18.78 8.58 28.80
N VAL A 435 -18.69 8.45 30.12
CA VAL A 435 -17.43 8.10 30.82
C VAL A 435 -17.61 6.83 31.64
N ARG A 436 -16.54 6.04 31.79
CA ARG A 436 -16.57 4.77 32.53
C ARG A 436 -17.70 3.86 32.06
N SER A 437 -17.79 3.68 30.75
CA SER A 437 -18.82 2.87 30.10
C SER A 437 -18.24 1.89 29.09
N SER A 438 -19.07 0.96 28.63
CA SER A 438 -18.76 0.11 27.49
C SER A 438 -19.95 0.04 26.54
N VAL A 439 -19.68 -0.15 25.25
CA VAL A 439 -20.69 -0.31 24.21
C VAL A 439 -20.34 -1.52 23.38
N TYR A 440 -21.32 -2.36 23.11
CA TYR A 440 -21.23 -3.42 22.12
C TYR A 440 -21.83 -2.92 20.80
N ALA A 441 -21.17 -3.23 19.69
CA ALA A 441 -21.61 -2.95 18.34
C ALA A 441 -21.61 -4.26 17.56
N PHE A 442 -22.75 -4.62 16.99
CA PHE A 442 -22.93 -5.88 16.28
C PHE A 442 -23.35 -5.64 14.82
N THR A 443 -22.82 -6.46 13.92
CA THR A 443 -23.16 -6.49 12.50
C THR A 443 -22.80 -7.88 11.93
N HIS A 444 -23.27 -8.19 10.73
CA HIS A 444 -22.91 -9.38 9.97
C HIS A 444 -22.03 -8.99 8.78
N PHE A 445 -21.32 -9.96 8.21
CA PHE A 445 -20.70 -9.80 6.91
C PHE A 445 -20.63 -11.10 6.12
N THR A 446 -20.55 -10.98 4.79
CA THR A 446 -20.27 -12.11 3.91
C THR A 446 -18.81 -12.11 3.45
N MET A 447 -18.20 -13.29 3.36
CA MET A 447 -16.91 -13.53 2.71
C MET A 447 -17.13 -14.40 1.47
N ALA A 448 -16.74 -13.91 0.30
CA ALA A 448 -17.05 -14.57 -0.97
C ALA A 448 -16.23 -15.85 -1.20
N VAL A 449 -14.96 -15.86 -0.77
CA VAL A 449 -14.02 -16.96 -0.94
C VAL A 449 -13.20 -17.14 0.33
N SER A 450 -12.78 -18.37 0.63
CA SER A 450 -11.93 -18.61 1.81
C SER A 450 -10.51 -18.17 1.51
N ASP A 451 -9.96 -17.21 2.24
CA ASP A 451 -8.62 -16.67 1.95
C ASP A 451 -7.95 -16.03 3.17
N SER A 452 -6.65 -15.77 3.04
CA SER A 452 -5.90 -14.91 3.95
C SER A 452 -6.34 -13.46 3.81
N VAL A 453 -6.49 -12.80 4.95
CA VAL A 453 -6.92 -11.40 5.04
C VAL A 453 -6.01 -10.61 5.98
N ARG A 454 -6.18 -9.29 5.97
CA ARG A 454 -5.55 -8.39 6.94
C ARG A 454 -6.62 -7.61 7.70
N TYR A 455 -6.81 -7.88 8.99
CA TYR A 455 -7.72 -7.08 9.81
C TYR A 455 -7.06 -5.77 10.19
N TRP A 456 -7.68 -4.65 9.86
CA TRP A 456 -7.22 -3.32 10.21
C TRP A 456 -8.13 -2.76 11.30
N VAL A 457 -7.60 -2.69 12.52
CA VAL A 457 -8.36 -2.30 13.72
C VAL A 457 -7.80 -1.03 14.34
N GLY A 458 -8.66 -0.25 14.98
CA GLY A 458 -8.24 0.94 15.70
C GLY A 458 -9.22 1.33 16.81
N ALA A 459 -8.71 1.93 17.87
CA ALA A 459 -9.50 2.52 18.95
C ALA A 459 -8.66 3.54 19.75
N ASP A 460 -9.35 4.35 20.55
CA ASP A 460 -8.72 5.26 21.53
C ASP A 460 -8.33 4.51 22.82
N GLU A 461 -9.25 3.66 23.31
CA GLU A 461 -9.10 2.93 24.58
C GLU A 461 -9.36 1.42 24.42
N GLY A 462 -10.26 0.84 25.22
CA GLY A 462 -10.54 -0.60 25.26
C GLY A 462 -11.30 -1.05 24.01
N LEU A 463 -10.89 -2.16 23.42
CA LEU A 463 -11.52 -2.71 22.23
C LEU A 463 -11.45 -4.23 22.33
N GLN A 464 -12.58 -4.91 22.17
CA GLN A 464 -12.65 -6.35 21.99
C GLN A 464 -13.43 -6.63 20.72
N ILE A 465 -13.02 -7.63 19.94
CA ILE A 465 -13.64 -7.96 18.66
C ILE A 465 -13.79 -9.48 18.58
N TRP A 466 -14.95 -9.94 18.14
CA TRP A 466 -15.25 -11.34 17.90
C TRP A 466 -15.78 -11.53 16.48
N ILE A 467 -15.36 -12.62 15.84
CA ILE A 467 -15.95 -13.13 14.60
C ILE A 467 -16.56 -14.50 14.91
N ASP A 468 -17.86 -14.67 14.67
CA ASP A 468 -18.63 -15.89 14.95
C ASP A 468 -18.63 -16.38 16.41
N GLY A 469 -18.22 -15.51 17.33
CA GLY A 469 -18.07 -15.82 18.76
C GLY A 469 -16.62 -16.11 19.15
N ASP A 470 -15.72 -16.29 18.18
CA ASP A 470 -14.29 -16.44 18.42
C ASP A 470 -13.64 -15.07 18.53
N ILE A 471 -12.80 -14.87 19.56
CA ILE A 471 -12.15 -13.58 19.78
C ILE A 471 -11.07 -13.36 18.71
N LEU A 472 -11.11 -12.19 18.09
CA LEU A 472 -10.14 -11.74 17.11
C LEU A 472 -9.13 -10.77 17.69
N PHE A 473 -9.58 -9.86 18.56
CA PHE A 473 -8.75 -8.80 19.10
C PHE A 473 -9.23 -8.42 20.49
N ASP A 474 -8.31 -8.20 21.42
CA ASP A 474 -8.59 -7.65 22.73
C ASP A 474 -7.47 -6.67 23.13
N THR A 475 -7.80 -5.40 23.34
CA THR A 475 -6.84 -4.40 23.82
C THR A 475 -6.25 -4.79 25.18
N ALA A 476 -7.01 -5.47 26.04
CA ALA A 476 -6.50 -5.96 27.33
C ALA A 476 -5.42 -7.03 27.16
N ALA A 477 -5.48 -7.80 26.07
CA ALA A 477 -4.43 -8.73 25.63
C ALA A 477 -3.24 -8.03 24.94
N HIS A 478 -3.13 -6.69 25.00
CA HIS A 478 -2.01 -5.98 24.38
C HIS A 478 -1.43 -4.91 25.31
N PRO A 479 -0.40 -5.24 26.12
CA PRO A 479 0.14 -4.34 27.17
C PRO A 479 0.65 -2.99 26.64
N ASN A 480 1.13 -2.94 25.40
CA ASN A 480 1.55 -1.72 24.70
C ASN A 480 0.39 -0.83 24.22
N LEU A 481 -0.82 -1.37 24.18
CA LEU A 481 -2.04 -0.72 23.69
C LEU A 481 -2.99 -0.30 24.83
N GLY A 482 -2.69 -0.68 26.08
CA GLY A 482 -3.51 -0.42 27.27
C GLY A 482 -3.43 0.98 27.90
N ARG A 483 -2.80 1.96 27.22
CA ARG A 483 -2.84 3.39 27.61
C ARG A 483 -3.74 4.15 26.64
N ARG A 484 -4.32 5.28 27.06
CA ARG A 484 -5.08 6.19 26.19
C ARG A 484 -4.25 6.50 24.93
N ARG A 485 -4.74 6.08 23.76
CA ARG A 485 -4.10 6.25 22.44
C ARG A 485 -4.86 7.27 21.64
N ARG A 486 -4.25 7.84 20.60
CA ARG A 486 -5.01 8.59 19.59
C ARG A 486 -5.55 7.61 18.56
N HIS A 487 -6.88 7.49 18.39
CA HIS A 487 -7.49 6.65 17.36
C HIS A 487 -7.05 7.03 15.91
N LEU A 488 -6.42 6.09 15.21
CA LEU A 488 -6.10 6.13 13.78
C LEU A 488 -6.76 4.94 13.05
N LEU A 489 -7.08 5.10 11.77
CA LEU A 489 -7.56 4.01 10.94
C LEU A 489 -6.44 3.01 10.64
N GLY A 490 -6.67 1.73 10.94
CA GLY A 490 -5.70 0.65 10.72
C GLY A 490 -4.44 0.75 11.59
N GLN A 491 -4.59 1.24 12.82
CA GLN A 491 -3.52 1.29 13.84
C GLN A 491 -2.83 -0.06 14.01
N SER A 492 -3.63 -1.10 14.18
CA SER A 492 -3.17 -2.48 14.30
C SER A 492 -3.61 -3.24 13.06
N ARG A 493 -2.67 -3.98 12.46
CA ARG A 493 -2.89 -4.78 11.25
C ARG A 493 -2.61 -6.23 11.58
N LEU A 494 -3.63 -7.06 11.53
CA LEU A 494 -3.60 -8.43 12.01
C LEU A 494 -3.73 -9.40 10.84
N PRO A 495 -2.78 -10.33 10.59
CA PRO A 495 -3.06 -11.52 9.79
C PRO A 495 -4.36 -12.19 10.22
N GLY A 496 -5.10 -12.66 9.23
CA GLY A 496 -6.25 -13.52 9.44
C GLY A 496 -6.41 -14.51 8.32
N TYR A 497 -7.24 -15.50 8.56
CA TYR A 497 -7.85 -16.33 7.53
C TYR A 497 -9.36 -16.32 7.80
N LEU A 498 -10.15 -16.12 6.75
CA LEU A 498 -11.61 -16.20 6.83
C LEU A 498 -12.09 -17.26 5.85
N ALA A 499 -13.02 -18.10 6.30
CA ALA A 499 -13.73 -19.02 5.44
C ALA A 499 -14.70 -18.23 4.53
N ALA A 500 -15.12 -18.82 3.43
CA ALA A 500 -16.24 -18.32 2.64
C ALA A 500 -17.55 -18.57 3.41
N GLY A 501 -18.48 -17.62 3.37
CA GLY A 501 -19.78 -17.74 4.02
C GLY A 501 -20.25 -16.47 4.70
N GLU A 502 -21.28 -16.61 5.53
CA GLU A 502 -21.78 -15.54 6.40
C GLU A 502 -21.10 -15.63 7.76
N HIS A 503 -20.79 -14.46 8.32
CA HIS A 503 -20.08 -14.30 9.58
C HIS A 503 -20.74 -13.22 10.42
N ARG A 504 -20.63 -13.36 11.74
CA ARG A 504 -21.08 -12.38 12.73
C ARG A 504 -19.88 -11.60 13.24
N LEU A 505 -20.00 -10.28 13.33
CA LEU A 505 -18.98 -9.39 13.89
C LEU A 505 -19.56 -8.69 15.12
N LEU A 506 -18.94 -8.93 16.27
CA LEU A 506 -19.22 -8.22 17.51
C LEU A 506 -17.99 -7.40 17.91
N VAL A 507 -18.19 -6.12 18.22
CA VAL A 507 -17.15 -5.24 18.75
C VAL A 507 -17.61 -4.71 20.10
N ARG A 508 -16.76 -4.74 21.11
CA ARG A 508 -17.00 -4.05 22.38
C ARG A 508 -15.95 -2.96 22.56
N ALA A 509 -16.40 -1.71 22.55
CA ALA A 509 -15.56 -0.56 22.84
C ALA A 509 -15.74 -0.14 24.30
N GLY A 510 -14.64 -0.06 25.04
CA GLY A 510 -14.60 0.40 26.43
C GLY A 510 -14.10 1.84 26.52
N GLN A 511 -14.69 2.62 27.42
CA GLN A 511 -14.41 4.03 27.62
C GLN A 511 -14.20 4.34 29.09
N SER A 512 -13.03 4.91 29.41
CA SER A 512 -12.66 5.45 30.71
C SER A 512 -12.82 6.96 30.66
N ARG A 513 -12.02 7.66 29.85
CA ARG A 513 -12.03 9.12 29.66
C ARG A 513 -11.19 9.47 28.43
N GLY A 514 -11.83 9.68 27.27
CA GLY A 514 -11.19 9.63 25.94
C GLY A 514 -12.11 10.08 24.82
N PRO A 515 -11.61 10.35 23.60
CA PRO A 515 -12.44 10.21 22.39
C PRO A 515 -13.00 8.77 22.28
N PHE A 516 -14.26 8.54 22.61
CA PHE A 516 -14.86 7.19 22.59
C PHE A 516 -15.13 6.72 21.15
N SER A 517 -14.16 6.05 20.53
CA SER A 517 -14.29 5.60 19.14
C SER A 517 -13.48 4.36 18.78
N PHE A 518 -13.92 3.65 17.73
CA PHE A 518 -13.24 2.48 17.17
C PHE A 518 -13.35 2.39 15.64
N SER A 519 -12.54 1.53 15.02
CA SER A 519 -12.59 1.18 13.59
C SER A 519 -12.23 -0.30 13.39
N PHE A 520 -12.79 -0.89 12.34
CA PHE A 520 -12.55 -2.28 11.94
C PHE A 520 -12.67 -2.39 10.42
N ASN A 521 -11.77 -3.13 9.77
CA ASN A 521 -11.92 -3.51 8.37
C ASN A 521 -11.21 -4.84 8.09
N ILE A 522 -11.71 -5.59 7.12
CA ILE A 522 -11.12 -6.81 6.57
C ILE A 522 -10.51 -6.43 5.23
N CYS A 523 -9.18 -6.37 5.17
CA CYS A 523 -8.43 -5.87 4.01
C CYS A 523 -7.77 -7.00 3.21
N GLU A 524 -7.41 -6.69 1.96
CA GLU A 524 -6.49 -7.52 1.16
C GLU A 524 -5.19 -7.79 1.95
N PRO A 525 -4.58 -8.99 1.84
CA PRO A 525 -3.34 -9.36 2.52
C PRO A 525 -2.10 -8.74 1.85
N ILE A 526 -2.15 -7.44 1.54
CA ILE A 526 -1.09 -6.66 0.92
C ILE A 526 -0.45 -5.78 1.99
N ASP A 527 0.86 -5.94 2.20
CA ASP A 527 1.62 -5.13 3.16
C ASP A 527 2.37 -3.97 2.49
N ASP A 528 2.48 -3.93 1.15
CA ASP A 528 3.06 -2.79 0.40
C ASP A 528 2.17 -1.56 0.59
N VAL A 529 2.70 -0.56 1.32
CA VAL A 529 2.00 0.66 1.70
C VAL A 529 1.50 1.50 0.51
N ARG A 530 2.02 1.28 -0.70
CA ARG A 530 1.53 1.95 -1.92
C ARG A 530 0.16 1.45 -2.35
N PHE A 531 -0.21 0.23 -1.96
CA PHE A 531 -1.41 -0.47 -2.45
C PHE A 531 -2.29 -1.04 -1.32
N ALA A 532 -1.72 -1.22 -0.11
CA ALA A 532 -2.37 -1.84 1.03
C ALA A 532 -3.64 -1.09 1.49
N GLY A 533 -4.55 -1.82 2.15
CA GLY A 533 -5.67 -1.24 2.89
C GLY A 533 -7.01 -1.23 2.18
N ASN A 534 -7.11 -1.65 0.91
CA ASN A 534 -8.42 -1.92 0.31
C ASN A 534 -9.16 -2.98 1.14
N ARG A 535 -10.48 -2.84 1.29
CA ARG A 535 -11.28 -3.95 1.81
C ARG A 535 -11.08 -5.16 0.91
N TYR A 536 -11.02 -6.34 1.49
CA TYR A 536 -10.95 -7.59 0.73
C TYR A 536 -12.14 -7.66 -0.25
N PRO A 537 -11.91 -7.88 -1.56
CA PRO A 537 -12.98 -7.94 -2.56
C PRO A 537 -14.07 -8.95 -2.22
N GLY A 538 -15.34 -8.51 -2.25
CA GLY A 538 -16.49 -9.35 -1.92
C GLY A 538 -16.88 -9.39 -0.44
N VAL A 539 -16.13 -8.72 0.45
CA VAL A 539 -16.57 -8.51 1.84
C VAL A 539 -17.66 -7.45 1.91
N ARG A 540 -18.85 -7.82 2.42
CA ARG A 540 -20.01 -6.93 2.55
C ARG A 540 -20.63 -7.02 3.93
N TYR A 541 -20.77 -5.88 4.60
CA TYR A 541 -21.32 -5.77 5.96
C TYR A 541 -22.83 -5.44 5.92
N TYR A 542 -23.63 -6.03 6.81
CA TYR A 542 -25.08 -5.83 6.92
C TYR A 542 -25.58 -6.16 8.34
N VAL A 543 -26.75 -5.65 8.76
CA VAL A 543 -27.24 -5.92 10.14
C VAL A 543 -28.32 -7.03 10.19
N THR A 544 -29.08 -7.23 9.11
CA THR A 544 -30.03 -8.36 8.92
C THR A 544 -30.17 -8.73 7.43
N PRO A 545 -30.56 -9.98 7.07
CA PRO A 545 -30.65 -10.43 5.67
C PRO A 545 -31.68 -9.66 4.81
N THR A 546 -32.65 -9.00 5.45
CA THR A 546 -33.59 -8.05 4.83
C THR A 546 -33.43 -6.71 5.54
N GLU A 547 -32.77 -5.73 4.91
CA GLU A 547 -32.42 -4.46 5.56
C GLU A 547 -33.67 -3.70 6.06
N ASN A 548 -33.80 -3.52 7.38
CA ASN A 548 -34.73 -2.56 7.99
C ASN A 548 -34.27 -1.12 7.69
N PRO A 549 -35.18 -0.12 7.61
CA PRO A 549 -34.79 1.27 7.37
C PRO A 549 -33.84 1.79 8.47
N ILE A 550 -32.83 2.58 8.06
CA ILE A 550 -31.87 3.23 8.97
C ILE A 550 -32.66 4.12 9.94
N ALA A 551 -32.62 3.79 11.23
CA ALA A 551 -33.41 4.47 12.25
C ALA A 551 -32.69 5.69 12.85
N ALA A 552 -31.36 5.69 12.85
CA ALA A 552 -30.54 6.81 13.33
C ALA A 552 -29.27 7.01 12.48
N ARG A 553 -28.99 8.26 12.12
CA ARG A 553 -27.81 8.66 11.33
C ARG A 553 -26.91 9.57 12.16
N VAL A 554 -25.69 9.13 12.45
CA VAL A 554 -24.70 9.95 13.16
C VAL A 554 -23.83 10.68 12.13
N LYS A 555 -24.15 11.96 11.88
CA LYS A 555 -23.31 12.83 11.05
C LYS A 555 -21.99 13.10 11.81
N PRO A 556 -20.81 13.04 11.19
CA PRO A 556 -19.57 13.46 11.84
C PRO A 556 -19.52 15.00 11.97
N GLN A 557 -18.92 15.53 13.04
CA GLN A 557 -18.76 16.99 13.21
C GLN A 557 -17.35 17.42 12.76
N ILE A 558 -17.29 18.49 11.97
CA ILE A 558 -16.08 19.20 11.54
C ILE A 558 -15.28 19.60 12.80
N HIS A 559 -14.21 18.88 13.11
CA HIS A 559 -13.36 19.21 14.25
C HIS A 559 -12.41 20.38 13.91
N GLU A 560 -12.66 21.55 14.49
CA GLU A 560 -11.71 22.66 14.53
C GLU A 560 -10.50 22.32 15.44
N ARG A 561 -9.32 22.16 14.81
CA ARG A 561 -7.92 22.33 15.28
C ARG A 561 -7.52 21.97 16.74
N ARG A 562 -6.50 21.09 16.89
CA ARG A 562 -5.15 21.40 17.46
C ARG A 562 -4.12 20.26 17.31
N PHE A 563 -2.84 20.66 17.31
CA PHE A 563 -1.56 20.01 16.97
C PHE A 563 -1.15 18.73 17.74
N SER A 564 -0.32 17.87 17.14
CA SER A 564 1.14 17.73 17.44
C SER A 564 1.80 16.57 16.67
N ARG A 565 3.11 16.71 16.40
CA ARG A 565 3.99 15.75 15.73
C ARG A 565 4.38 14.59 16.66
N ASN A 566 4.74 13.46 16.03
CA ASN A 566 5.45 12.26 16.54
C ASN A 566 4.61 11.12 17.16
N ALA A 567 4.60 9.98 16.47
CA ALA A 567 4.59 8.59 16.97
C ALA A 567 4.70 7.69 15.71
N GLY A 568 5.59 6.70 15.58
CA GLY A 568 6.05 5.73 16.57
C GLY A 568 5.25 4.44 16.35
N ILE A 569 5.72 3.56 15.46
CA ILE A 569 5.04 2.34 15.02
C ILE A 569 5.22 1.23 16.07
N LEU A 570 4.12 0.62 16.53
CA LEU A 570 4.10 -0.62 17.32
C LEU A 570 2.89 -1.46 16.91
N GLY A 571 3.14 -2.69 16.43
CA GLY A 571 2.13 -3.74 16.26
C GLY A 571 2.43 -4.88 17.23
N THR A 572 1.39 -5.43 17.84
CA THR A 572 1.42 -6.73 18.56
C THR A 572 0.04 -7.36 18.36
N LEU A 573 0.04 -8.67 18.19
CA LEU A 573 -1.08 -9.56 17.90
C LEU A 573 -0.85 -10.79 18.79
N GLU A 574 -1.86 -11.20 19.53
CA GLU A 574 -1.82 -12.30 20.51
C GLU A 574 -2.86 -13.34 20.09
N LEU A 575 -2.52 -14.60 20.32
CA LEU A 575 -3.37 -15.79 20.16
C LEU A 575 -3.58 -16.43 21.53
N GLU A 576 -4.65 -17.22 21.65
CA GLU A 576 -5.19 -17.73 22.91
C GLU A 576 -4.34 -18.79 23.66
N PRO A 577 -4.48 -18.90 25.01
CA PRO A 577 -3.75 -19.86 25.84
C PRO A 577 -4.36 -21.28 25.84
N HIS A 578 -3.50 -22.31 25.77
CA HIS A 578 -3.86 -23.72 25.96
C HIS A 578 -2.88 -24.42 26.91
N PRO A 579 -3.28 -24.84 28.12
CA PRO A 579 -2.34 -25.42 29.09
C PRO A 579 -1.84 -26.79 28.63
N GLN A 580 -0.52 -26.93 28.46
CA GLN A 580 0.12 -28.22 28.17
C GLN A 580 0.79 -28.86 29.39
N ARG A 581 1.02 -28.13 30.49
CA ARG A 581 1.87 -28.58 31.60
C ARG A 581 1.31 -28.18 32.98
N SER A 582 1.64 -28.96 34.00
CA SER A 582 1.14 -28.75 35.37
C SER A 582 1.88 -27.58 36.04
N VAL A 583 1.14 -26.70 36.70
CA VAL A 583 1.67 -25.48 37.35
C VAL A 583 1.53 -25.59 38.86
N THR A 584 2.62 -25.32 39.59
CA THR A 584 2.62 -25.20 41.05
C THR A 584 2.70 -23.72 41.44
N LEU A 585 1.82 -23.31 42.35
CA LEU A 585 1.73 -21.93 42.84
C LEU A 585 1.93 -21.92 44.36
N GLU A 586 3.10 -21.49 44.83
CA GLU A 586 3.45 -21.41 46.25
C GLU A 586 3.91 -19.99 46.59
N ARG A 587 3.14 -19.26 47.41
CA ARG A 587 3.44 -17.90 47.94
C ARG A 587 4.40 -17.07 47.07
N GLY A 588 3.88 -16.52 45.96
CA GLY A 588 4.66 -15.63 45.09
C GLY A 588 5.57 -16.34 44.07
N THR A 589 5.74 -17.66 44.20
CA THR A 589 6.48 -18.53 43.26
C THR A 589 5.53 -19.31 42.35
N ILE A 590 5.86 -19.37 41.07
CA ILE A 590 5.17 -20.10 40.00
C ILE A 590 6.20 -21.03 39.39
N THR A 591 5.91 -22.31 39.29
CA THR A 591 6.74 -23.26 38.55
C THR A 591 5.91 -24.11 37.60
N VAL A 592 6.39 -24.30 36.39
CA VAL A 592 5.82 -25.16 35.36
C VAL A 592 6.64 -26.45 35.34
N SER A 593 5.98 -27.58 35.54
CA SER A 593 6.62 -28.90 35.52
C SER A 593 6.72 -29.45 34.08
N ASP A 594 7.54 -30.49 33.87
CA ASP A 594 7.69 -31.17 32.58
C ASP A 594 8.18 -30.29 31.40
N VAL A 595 8.90 -29.21 31.71
CA VAL A 595 9.57 -28.39 30.70
C VAL A 595 10.73 -29.17 30.10
N ARG A 596 10.66 -29.45 28.78
CA ARG A 596 11.71 -30.17 28.08
C ARG A 596 12.94 -29.30 27.94
N VAL A 597 14.08 -29.84 28.35
CA VAL A 597 15.39 -29.21 28.15
C VAL A 597 15.60 -28.96 26.65
N PRO A 598 15.88 -27.71 26.23
CA PRO A 598 16.23 -27.38 24.85
C PRO A 598 17.45 -28.17 24.36
N ALA A 599 17.46 -28.60 23.09
CA ALA A 599 18.64 -29.26 22.49
C ALA A 599 19.82 -28.28 22.25
N GLY A 600 19.54 -26.97 22.28
CA GLY A 600 20.49 -25.88 22.12
C GLY A 600 19.94 -24.60 22.74
N SER A 601 20.81 -23.62 22.95
CA SER A 601 20.46 -22.32 23.54
C SER A 601 20.17 -21.25 22.50
N ASP A 602 19.89 -21.62 21.25
CA ASP A 602 19.39 -20.70 20.22
C ASP A 602 17.86 -20.63 20.24
N VAL A 603 17.29 -19.56 19.67
CA VAL A 603 15.84 -19.34 19.70
C VAL A 603 15.06 -20.49 19.06
N TYR A 604 15.55 -21.12 18.00
CA TYR A 604 14.80 -22.17 17.30
C TYR A 604 14.76 -23.48 18.07
N SER A 605 15.90 -23.88 18.66
CA SER A 605 15.97 -25.05 19.55
C SER A 605 15.08 -24.86 20.77
N VAL A 606 15.09 -23.66 21.35
CA VAL A 606 14.25 -23.30 22.49
C VAL A 606 12.77 -23.31 22.11
N LEU A 607 12.39 -22.76 20.95
CA LEU A 607 11.00 -22.77 20.47
C LEU A 607 10.49 -24.15 20.08
N ALA A 608 11.32 -24.98 19.45
CA ALA A 608 10.96 -26.36 19.15
C ALA A 608 10.69 -27.17 20.43
N SER A 609 11.53 -26.97 21.46
CA SER A 609 11.31 -27.58 22.78
C SER A 609 10.11 -26.99 23.53
N ALA A 610 9.86 -25.68 23.41
CA ALA A 610 8.64 -25.04 23.92
C ALA A 610 7.39 -25.69 23.30
N ALA A 611 7.38 -25.85 21.98
CA ALA A 611 6.30 -26.44 21.20
C ALA A 611 6.14 -27.96 21.37
N GLY A 612 7.10 -28.63 22.02
CA GLY A 612 7.09 -30.09 22.20
C GLY A 612 7.40 -30.90 20.94
N ALA A 613 7.88 -30.25 19.87
CA ALA A 613 8.25 -30.88 18.61
C ALA A 613 9.41 -31.87 18.78
N ARG A 614 9.37 -33.01 18.08
CA ARG A 614 10.50 -33.97 17.99
C ARG A 614 11.18 -33.78 16.64
N LEU A 615 12.28 -33.05 16.65
CA LEU A 615 13.10 -32.80 15.47
C LEU A 615 14.46 -33.42 15.70
N ASP A 616 15.01 -34.04 14.68
CA ASP A 616 16.41 -34.43 14.71
C ASP A 616 17.32 -33.19 14.62
N ASP A 617 18.52 -33.32 15.17
CA ASP A 617 19.52 -32.24 15.21
C ASP A 617 19.84 -31.67 13.83
N PHE A 618 19.74 -32.47 12.77
CA PHE A 618 20.04 -32.02 11.42
C PHE A 618 18.96 -31.09 10.90
N THR A 619 17.69 -31.42 11.10
CA THR A 619 16.55 -30.54 10.74
C THR A 619 16.57 -29.22 11.51
N LEU A 620 16.81 -29.25 12.83
CA LEU A 620 16.90 -28.02 13.63
C LEU A 620 18.04 -27.12 13.16
N LYS A 621 19.23 -27.69 12.91
CA LYS A 621 20.37 -26.96 12.36
C LYS A 621 20.09 -26.40 10.97
N LEU A 622 19.36 -27.15 10.13
CA LEU A 622 18.96 -26.68 8.80
C LEU A 622 18.09 -25.42 8.89
N VAL A 623 17.07 -25.40 9.73
CA VAL A 623 16.19 -24.22 9.82
C VAL A 623 16.87 -23.07 10.57
N HIS A 624 17.66 -23.37 11.61
CA HIS A 624 18.43 -22.36 12.35
C HIS A 624 19.44 -21.63 11.45
N ASP A 625 20.25 -22.41 10.74
CA ASP A 625 21.35 -21.87 9.94
C ASP A 625 20.90 -21.25 8.62
N SER A 626 19.61 -21.41 8.25
CA SER A 626 18.98 -20.88 7.04
C SER A 626 19.89 -21.03 5.82
N PRO A 627 20.20 -22.26 5.38
CA PRO A 627 21.24 -22.52 4.38
C PRO A 627 20.89 -21.97 2.99
N PHE A 628 19.71 -21.37 2.82
CA PHE A 628 19.19 -20.78 1.59
C PHE A 628 19.34 -19.26 1.56
N ALA A 629 19.63 -18.65 2.71
CA ALA A 629 19.92 -17.24 2.82
C ALA A 629 21.15 -16.82 2.01
N MET A 630 21.16 -15.57 1.57
CA MET A 630 22.33 -14.95 0.94
C MET A 630 22.36 -13.44 1.16
N THR A 631 23.47 -12.96 1.72
CA THR A 631 23.90 -11.55 1.72
C THR A 631 25.20 -11.43 0.92
N PRO A 632 25.62 -10.23 0.51
CA PRO A 632 26.82 -10.07 -0.30
C PRO A 632 28.10 -10.65 0.31
N VAL A 633 28.98 -11.20 -0.53
CA VAL A 633 30.29 -11.75 -0.19
C VAL A 633 31.38 -10.96 -0.91
N GLY A 634 32.46 -10.59 -0.20
CA GLY A 634 33.63 -9.97 -0.82
C GLY A 634 34.49 -9.15 0.15
N PRO A 635 35.67 -8.69 -0.27
CA PRO A 635 36.59 -7.93 0.57
C PRO A 635 36.06 -6.51 0.72
N SER A 636 35.40 -6.28 1.85
CA SER A 636 34.63 -5.06 2.09
C SER A 636 34.54 -4.73 3.55
N ARG A 637 35.12 -3.59 3.95
CA ARG A 637 34.90 -3.06 5.29
C ARG A 637 33.44 -2.81 5.60
N LEU A 638 32.62 -2.43 4.61
CA LEU A 638 31.16 -2.30 4.76
C LEU A 638 30.53 -3.63 5.19
N LEU A 639 30.85 -4.71 4.48
CA LEU A 639 30.34 -6.05 4.80
C LEU A 639 30.87 -6.50 6.16
N ASP A 640 32.10 -6.13 6.52
CA ASP A 640 32.72 -6.52 7.78
C ASP A 640 32.30 -5.67 9.01
N LEU A 641 31.85 -4.42 8.83
CA LEU A 641 31.37 -3.50 9.88
C LEU A 641 29.87 -3.66 10.14
N VAL A 642 29.07 -3.67 9.06
CA VAL A 642 27.61 -3.75 9.14
C VAL A 642 27.15 -5.20 9.34
N MET A 643 27.77 -6.16 8.66
CA MET A 643 27.49 -7.59 8.81
C MET A 643 28.49 -8.26 9.75
N SER A 644 28.89 -7.55 10.82
CA SER A 644 29.86 -8.01 11.84
C SER A 644 29.38 -9.23 12.66
N ARG A 645 28.20 -9.78 12.35
CA ARG A 645 27.72 -11.08 12.80
C ARG A 645 27.45 -11.98 11.57
N PRO A 646 27.91 -13.23 11.59
CA PRO A 646 27.90 -14.08 10.41
C PRO A 646 26.44 -14.42 10.03
N PHE A 647 25.96 -13.91 8.88
CA PHE A 647 24.81 -14.41 8.09
C PHE A 647 23.40 -14.32 8.69
N GLU A 648 23.00 -13.18 9.26
CA GLU A 648 21.66 -12.98 9.84
C GLU A 648 20.51 -12.81 8.82
N GLN A 649 20.49 -13.58 7.73
CA GLN A 649 19.23 -13.99 7.11
C GLN A 649 18.81 -15.33 7.73
N VAL A 650 18.77 -15.35 9.06
CA VAL A 650 18.21 -16.45 9.84
C VAL A 650 16.73 -16.59 9.47
N THR A 651 16.25 -17.83 9.31
CA THR A 651 14.88 -18.12 8.88
C THR A 651 13.90 -17.40 9.81
N PRO A 652 13.14 -16.37 9.36
CA PRO A 652 12.28 -15.61 10.27
C PRO A 652 11.43 -16.55 11.12
N ILE A 653 11.18 -16.20 12.39
CA ILE A 653 10.42 -17.10 13.29
C ILE A 653 9.10 -17.53 12.64
N SER A 654 8.50 -16.68 11.80
CA SER A 654 7.31 -17.00 10.99
C SER A 654 7.51 -18.12 9.98
N ALA A 655 8.61 -18.10 9.24
CA ALA A 655 8.96 -19.14 8.28
C ALA A 655 9.39 -20.43 8.99
N PHE A 656 10.18 -20.33 10.07
CA PHE A 656 10.57 -21.47 10.91
C PHE A 656 9.33 -22.20 11.46
N SER A 657 8.39 -21.43 11.95
CA SER A 657 7.18 -21.95 12.60
C SER A 657 6.24 -22.59 11.59
N ARG A 658 6.07 -21.99 10.40
CA ARG A 658 5.36 -22.61 9.28
C ARG A 658 6.00 -23.92 8.81
N ILE A 659 7.33 -23.95 8.68
CA ILE A 659 8.08 -25.16 8.29
C ILE A 659 7.78 -26.30 9.27
N LEU A 660 7.69 -26.00 10.57
CA LEU A 660 7.59 -27.02 11.61
C LEU A 660 6.17 -27.33 12.10
N GLY A 661 5.14 -26.64 11.56
CA GLY A 661 3.79 -26.73 12.10
C GLY A 661 3.76 -26.29 13.57
N ILE A 662 4.55 -25.27 13.89
CA ILE A 662 4.58 -24.63 15.21
C ILE A 662 3.77 -23.34 15.08
N SER A 663 2.83 -23.11 15.97
CA SER A 663 2.26 -21.79 16.19
C SER A 663 3.08 -21.09 17.27
N TYR A 664 3.33 -19.80 17.12
CA TYR A 664 4.08 -19.05 18.13
C TYR A 664 3.51 -17.64 18.28
N GLU A 665 3.68 -17.11 19.47
CA GLU A 665 3.43 -15.72 19.80
C GLU A 665 4.75 -15.03 20.17
N LEU A 666 4.93 -13.81 19.70
CA LEU A 666 6.17 -13.06 19.85
C LEU A 666 5.87 -11.63 20.31
N THR A 667 6.25 -11.34 21.55
CA THR A 667 6.12 -10.02 22.16
C THR A 667 7.42 -9.22 21.93
N LEU A 668 7.34 -8.10 21.21
CA LEU A 668 8.51 -7.30 20.83
C LEU A 668 8.52 -5.91 21.47
N GLY A 669 9.64 -5.55 22.12
CA GLY A 669 9.97 -4.16 22.43
C GLY A 669 9.02 -3.47 23.42
N VAL A 670 8.34 -4.25 24.26
CA VAL A 670 7.29 -3.78 25.19
C VAL A 670 7.84 -3.24 26.51
N GLY A 671 9.15 -3.40 26.75
CA GLY A 671 9.83 -2.98 27.98
C GLY A 671 9.77 -4.04 29.09
N LYS A 672 10.71 -3.94 30.04
CA LYS A 672 10.94 -4.95 31.09
C LYS A 672 9.69 -5.30 31.90
N ALA A 673 8.90 -4.31 32.30
CA ALA A 673 7.78 -4.53 33.20
C ALA A 673 6.65 -5.31 32.51
N GLU A 674 6.39 -5.01 31.26
CA GLU A 674 5.41 -5.66 30.39
C GLU A 674 5.86 -7.07 30.02
N SER A 675 7.15 -7.28 29.73
CA SER A 675 7.71 -8.60 29.45
C SER A 675 7.71 -9.53 30.68
N LEU A 676 8.01 -9.01 31.87
CA LEU A 676 7.93 -9.80 33.11
C LEU A 676 6.49 -10.19 33.45
N LYS A 677 5.50 -9.34 33.12
CA LYS A 677 4.08 -9.70 33.23
C LYS A 677 3.73 -10.82 32.26
N ALA A 678 4.11 -10.69 30.98
CA ALA A 678 3.88 -11.72 29.97
C ALA A 678 4.49 -13.07 30.40
N ILE A 679 5.76 -13.09 30.82
CA ILE A 679 6.42 -14.32 31.31
C ILE A 679 5.66 -14.94 32.47
N LYS A 680 5.29 -14.12 33.46
CA LYS A 680 4.54 -14.58 34.64
C LYS A 680 3.19 -15.19 34.26
N ASP A 681 2.48 -14.56 33.34
CA ASP A 681 1.14 -15.00 32.92
C ASP A 681 1.23 -16.27 32.06
N TRP A 682 2.19 -16.35 31.13
CA TRP A 682 2.44 -17.57 30.35
C TRP A 682 2.83 -18.77 31.22
N LEU A 683 3.66 -18.57 32.25
CA LEU A 683 3.96 -19.60 33.25
C LEU A 683 2.72 -20.06 34.02
N ARG A 684 1.81 -19.13 34.38
CA ARG A 684 0.54 -19.47 35.04
C ARG A 684 -0.38 -20.28 34.13
N PHE A 685 -0.32 -20.05 32.83
CA PHE A 685 -1.06 -20.82 31.82
C PHE A 685 -0.38 -22.15 31.47
N GLY A 686 0.70 -22.53 32.16
CA GLY A 686 1.40 -23.81 31.94
C GLY A 686 2.24 -23.83 30.68
N HIS A 687 2.59 -22.66 30.14
CA HIS A 687 3.56 -22.51 29.07
C HIS A 687 4.94 -22.22 29.66
N ALA A 688 5.97 -22.69 28.98
CA ALA A 688 7.35 -22.29 29.28
C ALA A 688 7.75 -21.24 28.23
N PRO A 689 7.56 -19.94 28.49
CA PRO A 689 7.93 -18.89 27.54
C PRO A 689 9.45 -18.87 27.33
N ALA A 690 9.88 -18.60 26.12
CA ALA A 690 11.27 -18.41 25.77
C ALA A 690 11.68 -16.94 25.91
N ILE A 691 12.81 -16.69 26.53
CA ILE A 691 13.44 -15.37 26.60
C ILE A 691 14.91 -15.48 26.24
N GLY A 692 15.52 -14.38 25.80
CA GLY A 692 16.94 -14.37 25.46
C GLY A 692 17.74 -13.25 26.11
N ASP A 693 19.05 -13.38 26.04
CA ASP A 693 20.03 -12.36 26.36
C ASP A 693 21.16 -12.43 25.31
N GLY A 694 21.26 -11.39 24.49
CA GLY A 694 22.01 -11.44 23.23
C GLY A 694 21.46 -12.51 22.29
N SER A 695 22.31 -13.45 21.88
CA SER A 695 21.94 -14.57 21.00
C SER A 695 21.53 -15.83 21.76
N THR A 696 21.62 -15.84 23.09
CA THR A 696 21.36 -17.00 23.93
C THR A 696 19.92 -16.94 24.43
N TRP A 697 19.20 -18.05 24.34
CA TRP A 697 17.80 -18.20 24.69
C TRP A 697 17.60 -19.33 25.69
N TRP A 698 16.61 -19.17 26.56
CA TRP A 698 16.21 -20.13 27.58
C TRP A 698 14.69 -20.23 27.62
N LEU A 699 14.19 -21.39 28.01
CA LEU A 699 12.81 -21.50 28.50
C LEU A 699 12.76 -20.95 29.92
N VAL A 700 11.71 -20.23 30.25
CA VAL A 700 11.38 -19.91 31.62
C VAL A 700 10.39 -20.96 32.09
N ASP A 701 10.70 -21.66 33.17
CA ASP A 701 9.79 -22.60 33.82
C ASP A 701 9.48 -22.18 35.26
N GLY A 702 10.09 -21.12 35.77
CA GLY A 702 9.85 -20.63 37.11
C GLY A 702 9.88 -19.11 37.23
N TYR A 703 9.10 -18.57 38.15
CA TYR A 703 9.03 -17.16 38.49
C TYR A 703 8.82 -17.03 39.99
N ARG A 704 9.60 -16.20 40.69
CA ARG A 704 9.35 -15.83 42.10
C ARG A 704 9.41 -14.32 42.28
N ALA A 705 8.50 -13.79 43.09
CA ALA A 705 8.45 -12.37 43.43
C ALA A 705 8.40 -12.20 44.95
N ASP A 706 9.59 -12.11 45.55
CA ASP A 706 9.80 -11.73 46.95
C ASP A 706 10.20 -10.24 47.01
N GLU A 707 11.38 -9.88 47.57
CA GLU A 707 11.88 -8.50 47.54
C GLU A 707 12.37 -8.08 46.12
N GLU A 708 12.87 -9.02 45.33
CA GLU A 708 13.23 -8.87 43.91
C GLU A 708 12.58 -9.97 43.05
N ILE A 709 12.41 -9.73 41.74
CA ILE A 709 11.79 -10.69 40.81
C ILE A 709 12.88 -11.60 40.24
N GLU A 710 12.74 -12.91 40.39
CA GLU A 710 13.65 -13.89 39.79
C GLU A 710 12.92 -14.86 38.87
N LEU A 711 13.59 -15.23 37.76
CA LEU A 711 13.10 -16.19 36.77
C LEU A 711 13.97 -17.45 36.80
N HIS A 712 13.37 -18.63 36.83
CA HIS A 712 14.10 -19.88 36.62
C HIS A 712 14.21 -20.14 35.12
N LEU A 713 15.44 -20.15 34.63
CA LEU A 713 15.76 -20.33 33.22
C LEU A 713 16.28 -21.75 33.01
N VAL A 714 15.79 -22.41 31.96
CA VAL A 714 16.18 -23.74 31.52
C VAL A 714 16.76 -23.64 30.11
N GLY A 715 18.05 -23.88 30.01
CA GLY A 715 18.80 -23.96 28.75
C GLY A 715 19.32 -25.38 28.53
N ALA A 716 20.03 -25.59 27.42
CA ALA A 716 20.50 -26.93 27.04
C ALA A 716 21.39 -27.60 28.09
N ASP A 717 22.32 -26.83 28.69
CA ASP A 717 23.34 -27.37 29.61
C ASP A 717 23.19 -26.85 31.04
N THR A 718 22.25 -25.93 31.30
CA THR A 718 22.15 -25.21 32.58
C THR A 718 20.71 -24.89 32.93
N SER A 719 20.38 -24.94 34.23
CA SER A 719 19.15 -24.39 34.77
C SER A 719 19.44 -23.60 36.06
N PHE A 720 18.96 -22.37 36.16
CA PHE A 720 19.26 -21.50 37.31
C PHE A 720 18.22 -20.40 37.49
N TRP A 721 18.11 -19.89 38.72
CA TRP A 721 17.34 -18.69 39.03
C TRP A 721 18.16 -17.44 38.70
N ARG A 722 17.56 -16.52 37.96
CA ARG A 722 18.17 -15.26 37.53
C ARG A 722 17.35 -14.08 38.04
N ASP A 723 18.01 -13.14 38.71
CA ASP A 723 17.42 -11.83 39.01
C ASP A 723 17.05 -11.08 37.73
N ALA A 724 15.81 -10.56 37.72
CA ALA A 724 15.18 -9.82 36.65
C ALA A 724 15.04 -8.32 36.99
N SER A 725 15.81 -7.82 37.97
CA SER A 725 15.90 -6.39 38.29
C SER A 725 16.40 -5.54 37.10
N GLY A 726 17.28 -6.10 36.25
CA GLY A 726 17.75 -5.51 35.00
C GLY A 726 16.89 -5.87 33.78
N GLY A 727 16.76 -4.95 32.81
CA GLY A 727 16.15 -5.27 31.52
C GLY A 727 17.11 -6.09 30.65
N TRP A 728 16.57 -6.95 29.77
CA TRP A 728 17.37 -7.77 28.84
C TRP A 728 17.13 -7.35 27.39
N TRP A 729 18.05 -7.76 26.52
CA TRP A 729 17.94 -7.57 25.07
C TRP A 729 18.23 -8.90 24.40
N ALA A 730 17.39 -9.32 23.46
CA ALA A 730 17.67 -10.52 22.70
C ALA A 730 17.59 -10.27 21.20
N GLN A 731 18.38 -11.03 20.46
CA GLN A 731 18.34 -11.05 19.01
C GLN A 731 17.22 -11.97 18.54
N VAL A 732 16.25 -11.39 17.83
CA VAL A 732 15.06 -12.09 17.32
C VAL A 732 15.15 -12.20 15.78
N PRO A 733 15.22 -13.42 15.22
CA PRO A 733 15.23 -13.62 13.78
C PRO A 733 14.07 -12.96 13.04
N GLY A 734 14.39 -12.18 12.00
CA GLY A 734 13.42 -11.37 11.26
C GLY A 734 13.09 -10.01 11.88
N TYR A 735 13.53 -9.73 13.12
CA TYR A 735 13.19 -8.50 13.86
C TYR A 735 14.40 -7.78 14.48
N GLY A 736 15.59 -8.40 14.51
CA GLY A 736 16.84 -7.80 15.01
C GLY A 736 16.98 -7.81 16.53
N ASN A 737 17.76 -6.87 17.10
CA ASN A 737 17.89 -6.73 18.55
C ASN A 737 16.66 -6.07 19.14
N VAL A 738 15.98 -6.80 20.02
CA VAL A 738 14.71 -6.39 20.60
C VAL A 738 14.87 -6.26 22.11
N SER A 739 14.22 -5.25 22.69
CA SER A 739 14.20 -5.04 24.14
C SER A 739 13.19 -5.98 24.78
N CYS A 740 13.65 -6.73 25.78
CA CYS A 740 12.88 -7.66 26.61
C CYS A 740 11.93 -8.58 25.81
N PRO A 741 12.36 -9.26 24.72
CA PRO A 741 11.46 -10.09 23.94
C PRO A 741 11.05 -11.33 24.73
N VAL A 742 9.81 -11.76 24.51
CA VAL A 742 9.23 -12.98 25.05
C VAL A 742 8.57 -13.73 23.90
N VAL A 743 8.81 -15.03 23.80
CA VAL A 743 8.23 -15.86 22.74
C VAL A 743 7.55 -17.06 23.38
N VAL A 744 6.37 -17.44 22.92
CA VAL A 744 5.70 -18.68 23.34
C VAL A 744 5.43 -19.50 22.10
N ALA A 745 5.68 -20.81 22.13
CA ALA A 745 5.50 -21.68 20.97
C ALA A 745 4.74 -22.96 21.32
N HIS A 746 3.93 -23.42 20.38
CA HIS A 746 2.96 -24.51 20.49
C HIS A 746 3.06 -25.41 19.24
N GLY A 747 3.05 -26.73 19.40
CA GLY A 747 3.00 -27.65 18.27
C GLY A 747 1.56 -27.91 17.80
N GLU A 748 1.33 -27.95 16.48
CA GLU A 748 0.03 -28.33 15.89
C GLU A 748 -0.23 -29.84 15.98
N LYS A 749 -1.51 -30.25 16.11
CA LYS A 749 -1.91 -31.67 16.13
C LYS A 749 -1.73 -32.28 14.73
N GLY A 750 -0.74 -33.18 14.60
CA GLY A 750 -0.57 -34.00 13.40
C GLY A 750 0.89 -34.21 12.97
N GLY A 751 1.82 -33.34 13.40
CA GLY A 751 3.22 -33.39 13.00
C GLY A 751 3.45 -33.19 11.49
N PRO A 752 4.66 -32.81 11.06
CA PRO A 752 4.90 -32.58 9.64
C PRO A 752 4.75 -33.87 8.83
N ILE A 753 3.80 -33.89 7.90
CA ILE A 753 3.73 -34.90 6.83
C ILE A 753 4.95 -34.65 5.93
N SER A 754 5.85 -35.63 5.81
CA SER A 754 7.22 -35.45 5.26
C SER A 754 7.32 -34.75 3.90
N GLN A 755 6.32 -34.90 3.03
CA GLN A 755 6.28 -34.23 1.73
C GLN A 755 5.88 -32.75 1.85
N ALA A 756 4.86 -32.44 2.65
CA ALA A 756 4.43 -31.06 2.92
C ALA A 756 5.54 -30.26 3.63
N PHE A 757 6.34 -30.95 4.45
CA PHE A 757 7.54 -30.38 5.07
C PHE A 757 8.59 -29.99 4.03
N ALA A 758 8.94 -30.89 3.11
CA ALA A 758 9.90 -30.63 2.04
C ALA A 758 9.45 -29.48 1.14
N ASP A 759 8.17 -29.45 0.73
CA ASP A 759 7.60 -28.38 -0.08
C ASP A 759 7.62 -27.03 0.65
N SER A 760 7.39 -27.02 1.98
CA SER A 760 7.48 -25.82 2.81
C SER A 760 8.91 -25.29 2.91
N VAL A 761 9.90 -26.17 3.13
CA VAL A 761 11.31 -25.80 3.14
C VAL A 761 11.75 -25.28 1.77
N SER A 762 11.30 -25.91 0.68
CA SER A 762 11.53 -25.45 -0.69
C SER A 762 10.91 -24.09 -0.97
N SER A 763 9.70 -23.84 -0.45
CA SER A 763 9.01 -22.55 -0.58
C SER A 763 9.77 -21.44 0.15
N VAL A 764 10.25 -21.70 1.36
CA VAL A 764 11.09 -20.75 2.11
C VAL A 764 12.43 -20.53 1.40
N ALA A 765 13.08 -21.59 0.92
CA ALA A 765 14.32 -21.48 0.16
C ALA A 765 14.16 -20.60 -1.09
N LEU A 766 13.06 -20.79 -1.84
CA LEU A 766 12.73 -19.98 -3.00
C LEU A 766 12.43 -18.53 -2.61
N SER A 767 11.65 -18.30 -1.55
CA SER A 767 11.31 -16.97 -1.05
C SER A 767 12.55 -16.18 -0.63
N LEU A 768 13.47 -16.80 0.12
CA LEU A 768 14.74 -16.16 0.52
C LEU A 768 15.64 -15.89 -0.69
N SER A 769 15.63 -16.78 -1.69
CA SER A 769 16.41 -16.61 -2.92
C SER A 769 15.88 -15.48 -3.81
N LEU A 770 14.55 -15.27 -3.84
CA LEU A 770 13.92 -14.21 -4.64
C LEU A 770 13.85 -12.86 -3.91
N GLN A 771 14.17 -12.82 -2.62
CA GLN A 771 14.24 -11.57 -1.87
C GLN A 771 15.34 -10.67 -2.44
N ALA A 772 14.97 -9.50 -2.98
CA ALA A 772 15.92 -8.59 -3.63
C ALA A 772 16.79 -7.82 -2.62
N VAL A 773 16.20 -7.44 -1.47
CA VAL A 773 16.87 -6.66 -0.43
C VAL A 773 16.44 -7.09 0.98
N VAL A 774 17.33 -6.87 1.95
CA VAL A 774 17.07 -6.94 3.39
C VAL A 774 17.32 -5.57 4.00
N GLU A 775 16.37 -5.10 4.80
CA GLU A 775 16.55 -3.92 5.66
C GLU A 775 17.20 -4.34 6.98
N GLN A 776 18.25 -3.63 7.38
CA GLN A 776 18.95 -3.80 8.63
C GLN A 776 18.91 -2.52 9.44
N ARG A 777 18.67 -2.65 10.74
CA ARG A 777 18.66 -1.53 11.67
C ARG A 777 19.88 -1.61 12.56
N GLN A 778 20.81 -0.67 12.41
CA GLN A 778 21.95 -0.53 13.31
C GLN A 778 21.83 0.80 14.05
N TRP A 779 21.64 0.73 15.38
CA TRP A 779 21.49 1.89 16.26
C TRP A 779 20.32 2.82 15.87
N ARG A 780 20.61 3.97 15.23
CA ARG A 780 19.66 5.03 14.88
C ARG A 780 19.31 5.07 13.38
N ASP A 781 19.97 4.25 12.57
CA ASP A 781 19.88 4.29 11.11
C ASP A 781 19.35 2.96 10.55
N ASN A 782 18.59 3.07 9.46
CA ASN A 782 18.13 1.94 8.66
C ASN A 782 19.00 1.85 7.40
N TYR A 783 19.38 0.64 7.02
CA TYR A 783 20.21 0.38 5.85
C TYR A 783 19.63 -0.77 5.02
N THR A 784 19.65 -0.63 3.70
CA THR A 784 19.18 -1.67 2.76
C THR A 784 20.38 -2.40 2.16
N SER A 785 20.39 -3.74 2.20
CA SER A 785 21.43 -4.57 1.60
C SER A 785 20.84 -5.53 0.55
N PRO A 786 21.52 -5.83 -0.57
CA PRO A 786 21.09 -6.86 -1.50
C PRO A 786 20.90 -8.22 -0.80
N ALA A 787 19.95 -9.01 -1.27
CA ALA A 787 19.63 -10.32 -0.72
C ALA A 787 19.46 -11.37 -1.83
N GLY A 788 19.43 -12.65 -1.45
CA GLY A 788 19.11 -13.76 -2.35
C GLY A 788 19.99 -13.79 -3.61
N LEU A 789 19.36 -13.95 -4.77
CA LEU A 789 20.03 -13.97 -6.07
C LEU A 789 20.65 -12.60 -6.44
N TYR A 790 20.09 -11.49 -5.96
CA TYR A 790 20.67 -10.16 -6.18
C TYR A 790 21.97 -9.96 -5.39
N ALA A 791 22.06 -10.52 -4.19
CA ALA A 791 23.31 -10.53 -3.42
C ALA A 791 24.41 -11.33 -4.13
N TRP A 792 24.06 -12.45 -4.75
CA TRP A 792 25.01 -13.20 -5.59
C TRP A 792 25.52 -12.38 -6.78
N ASP A 793 24.61 -11.73 -7.52
CA ASP A 793 24.98 -10.89 -8.66
C ASP A 793 25.91 -9.75 -8.23
N PHE A 794 25.57 -9.05 -7.15
CA PHE A 794 26.42 -8.02 -6.56
C PHE A 794 27.81 -8.54 -6.19
N SER A 795 27.88 -9.72 -5.55
CA SER A 795 29.13 -10.32 -5.08
C SER A 795 30.05 -10.71 -6.23
N VAL A 796 29.50 -11.34 -7.28
CA VAL A 796 30.24 -11.73 -8.49
C VAL A 796 30.81 -10.50 -9.19
N ILE A 797 29.96 -9.51 -9.48
CA ILE A 797 30.35 -8.28 -10.17
C ILE A 797 31.48 -7.59 -9.41
N ARG A 798 31.35 -7.46 -8.09
CA ARG A 798 32.36 -6.81 -7.26
C ARG A 798 33.67 -7.59 -7.19
N TRP A 799 33.61 -8.91 -7.00
CA TRP A 799 34.80 -9.74 -6.88
C TRP A 799 35.64 -9.70 -8.15
N GLU A 800 34.99 -9.73 -9.31
CA GLU A 800 35.66 -9.74 -10.62
C GLU A 800 36.29 -8.40 -10.98
N ARG A 801 35.81 -7.28 -10.40
CA ARG A 801 36.43 -5.95 -10.53
C ARG A 801 37.74 -5.78 -9.74
N LEU A 802 38.07 -6.71 -8.84
CA LEU A 802 39.28 -6.59 -8.02
C LEU A 802 40.56 -6.92 -8.82
N PRO A 803 41.71 -6.28 -8.50
CA PRO A 803 42.97 -6.60 -9.16
C PRO A 803 43.41 -8.06 -8.97
N LEU A 804 43.11 -8.66 -7.81
CA LEU A 804 43.41 -10.07 -7.45
C LEU A 804 44.86 -10.50 -7.75
N THR A 805 45.81 -9.56 -7.70
CA THR A 805 47.25 -9.85 -7.88
C THR A 805 47.93 -10.14 -6.54
N PRO A 806 49.04 -10.91 -6.51
CA PRO A 806 49.77 -11.17 -5.28
C PRO A 806 50.27 -9.88 -4.61
N THR A 807 50.70 -8.89 -5.39
CA THR A 807 51.17 -7.59 -4.88
C THR A 807 50.05 -6.80 -4.23
N TRP A 808 48.86 -6.77 -4.85
CA TRP A 808 47.69 -6.10 -4.28
C TRP A 808 47.24 -6.79 -2.98
N GLY A 809 47.17 -8.12 -2.98
CA GLY A 809 46.76 -8.92 -1.81
C GLY A 809 47.74 -8.89 -0.65
N ARG A 810 49.02 -8.56 -0.86
CA ARG A 810 50.03 -8.39 0.21
C ARG A 810 49.86 -7.10 1.02
N GLN A 811 49.18 -6.09 0.49
CA GLN A 811 48.97 -4.85 1.23
C GLN A 811 48.24 -5.15 2.55
N PRO A 812 48.68 -4.61 3.70
CA PRO A 812 48.15 -5.01 5.01
C PRO A 812 46.62 -4.97 5.09
N ILE A 813 46.01 -3.94 4.48
CA ILE A 813 44.56 -3.78 4.45
C ILE A 813 43.85 -4.83 3.58
N ASN A 814 44.35 -5.08 2.36
CA ASN A 814 43.72 -6.05 1.44
C ASN A 814 43.91 -7.48 1.93
N ARG A 815 45.10 -7.80 2.47
CA ARG A 815 45.35 -9.10 3.12
C ARG A 815 44.36 -9.34 4.25
N SER A 816 44.16 -8.33 5.09
CA SER A 816 43.20 -8.39 6.18
C SER A 816 41.78 -8.61 5.66
N LEU A 817 41.36 -7.89 4.60
CA LEU A 817 40.03 -8.04 4.00
C LEU A 817 39.84 -9.40 3.30
N LEU A 818 40.86 -9.94 2.64
CA LEU A 818 40.80 -11.26 2.01
C LEU A 818 40.73 -12.39 3.05
N ALA A 819 41.51 -12.27 4.13
CA ALA A 819 41.46 -13.22 5.25
C ALA A 819 40.12 -13.16 5.98
N GLN A 820 39.57 -11.95 6.15
CA GLN A 820 38.21 -11.76 6.66
C GLN A 820 37.17 -12.32 5.68
N THR A 821 37.31 -12.10 4.38
CA THR A 821 36.37 -12.66 3.39
C THR A 821 36.35 -14.18 3.41
N ARG A 822 37.52 -14.80 3.51
CA ARG A 822 37.63 -16.25 3.65
C ARG A 822 36.90 -16.74 4.90
N SER A 823 37.31 -16.23 6.06
CA SER A 823 36.87 -16.74 7.35
C SER A 823 35.43 -16.35 7.70
N ARG A 824 34.98 -15.17 7.27
CA ARG A 824 33.66 -14.61 7.62
C ARG A 824 32.60 -14.82 6.56
N HIS A 825 32.95 -14.95 5.28
CA HIS A 825 31.98 -14.97 4.17
C HIS A 825 31.99 -16.29 3.39
N VAL A 826 33.14 -16.69 2.84
CA VAL A 826 33.23 -17.82 1.89
C VAL A 826 33.11 -19.18 2.59
N VAL A 827 33.89 -19.42 3.64
CA VAL A 827 33.86 -20.70 4.37
C VAL A 827 32.48 -20.99 4.97
N PRO A 828 31.81 -20.03 5.62
CA PRO A 828 30.50 -20.33 6.19
C PRO A 828 29.40 -20.47 5.14
N LEU A 829 29.46 -19.75 4.00
CA LEU A 829 28.52 -19.93 2.90
C LEU A 829 28.66 -21.32 2.25
N ALA A 830 29.90 -21.82 2.09
CA ALA A 830 30.15 -23.19 1.64
C ALA A 830 29.52 -24.22 2.58
N GLU A 831 29.64 -24.01 3.88
CA GLU A 831 29.05 -24.88 4.89
C GLU A 831 27.49 -24.81 4.88
N GLN A 832 26.91 -23.62 4.65
CA GLN A 832 25.46 -23.47 4.44
C GLN A 832 24.99 -24.29 3.23
N ARG A 833 25.64 -24.15 2.07
CA ARG A 833 25.23 -24.89 0.86
C ARG A 833 25.48 -26.38 0.97
N ARG A 834 26.47 -26.81 1.77
CA ARG A 834 26.67 -28.22 2.13
C ARG A 834 25.50 -28.79 2.91
N ARG A 835 24.92 -28.02 3.84
CA ARG A 835 23.71 -28.43 4.57
C ARG A 835 22.50 -28.51 3.63
N ALA A 836 22.30 -27.53 2.75
CA ALA A 836 21.24 -27.57 1.73
C ALA A 836 21.37 -28.81 0.82
N ALA A 837 22.57 -29.11 0.33
CA ALA A 837 22.84 -30.28 -0.50
C ALA A 837 22.49 -31.58 0.23
N ARG A 838 22.93 -31.75 1.48
CA ARG A 838 22.63 -32.92 2.31
C ARG A 838 21.13 -33.07 2.57
N TYR A 839 20.42 -31.97 2.80
CA TYR A 839 18.98 -32.01 3.05
C TYR A 839 18.22 -32.52 1.82
N TYR A 840 18.44 -31.93 0.66
CA TYR A 840 17.75 -32.36 -0.56
C TYR A 840 18.16 -33.77 -1.00
N GLN A 841 19.36 -34.24 -0.62
CA GLN A 841 19.74 -35.65 -0.79
C GLN A 841 18.85 -36.58 0.05
N GLN A 842 18.55 -36.22 1.29
CA GLN A 842 17.67 -36.99 2.17
C GLN A 842 16.21 -36.94 1.70
N VAL A 843 15.74 -35.78 1.25
CA VAL A 843 14.40 -35.64 0.64
C VAL A 843 14.29 -36.53 -0.60
N ALA A 844 15.30 -36.52 -1.48
CA ALA A 844 15.33 -37.39 -2.65
C ALA A 844 15.28 -38.88 -2.30
N ALA A 845 16.00 -39.30 -1.24
CA ALA A 845 16.04 -40.68 -0.78
C ALA A 845 14.73 -41.17 -0.14
N THR A 846 13.88 -40.24 0.34
CA THR A 846 12.63 -40.54 1.06
C THR A 846 11.37 -40.18 0.28
N ALA A 847 11.51 -39.61 -0.93
CA ALA A 847 10.42 -39.25 -1.81
C ALA A 847 9.62 -40.48 -2.25
N LYS A 848 8.28 -40.34 -2.29
CA LYS A 848 7.35 -41.42 -2.63
C LYS A 848 7.20 -41.64 -4.14
N ASP A 849 7.54 -40.65 -4.96
CA ASP A 849 7.46 -40.71 -6.41
C ASP A 849 8.82 -40.41 -7.06
N THR A 850 9.05 -41.01 -8.24
CA THR A 850 10.33 -40.94 -8.96
C THR A 850 10.64 -39.55 -9.50
N ALA A 851 9.62 -38.73 -9.81
CA ALA A 851 9.82 -37.40 -10.36
C ALA A 851 10.35 -36.44 -9.29
N THR A 852 9.76 -36.46 -8.09
CA THR A 852 10.24 -35.72 -6.92
C THR A 852 11.62 -36.20 -6.50
N ALA A 853 11.85 -37.52 -6.44
CA ALA A 853 13.16 -38.08 -6.08
C ALA A 853 14.27 -37.57 -7.02
N SER A 854 14.04 -37.65 -8.34
CA SER A 854 15.00 -37.19 -9.34
C SER A 854 15.25 -35.68 -9.26
N ARG A 855 14.20 -34.88 -9.03
CA ARG A 855 14.30 -33.42 -8.96
C ARG A 855 15.08 -32.98 -7.72
N MET A 856 14.79 -33.55 -6.56
CA MET A 856 15.50 -33.24 -5.31
C MET A 856 16.96 -33.70 -5.35
N ALA A 857 17.26 -34.82 -6.03
CA ALA A 857 18.65 -35.22 -6.27
C ALA A 857 19.40 -34.20 -7.15
N ALA A 858 18.74 -33.63 -8.15
CA ALA A 858 19.32 -32.56 -8.99
C ALA A 858 19.54 -31.26 -8.20
N VAL A 859 18.60 -30.88 -7.32
CA VAL A 859 18.78 -29.74 -6.40
C VAL A 859 19.98 -29.96 -5.48
N SER A 860 20.11 -31.16 -4.90
CA SER A 860 21.23 -31.54 -4.04
C SER A 860 22.58 -31.44 -4.76
N ALA A 861 22.66 -31.99 -5.98
CA ALA A 861 23.87 -31.93 -6.80
C ALA A 861 24.26 -30.48 -7.13
N ALA A 862 23.29 -29.64 -7.52
CA ALA A 862 23.53 -28.23 -7.82
C ALA A 862 24.07 -27.47 -6.59
N TYR A 863 23.52 -27.67 -5.39
CA TYR A 863 24.10 -27.10 -4.17
C TYR A 863 25.49 -27.66 -3.86
N GLY A 864 25.75 -28.94 -4.15
CA GLY A 864 27.08 -29.55 -4.04
C GLY A 864 28.13 -28.84 -4.89
N GLU A 865 27.80 -28.49 -6.13
CA GLU A 865 28.68 -27.72 -7.01
C GLU A 865 28.98 -26.31 -6.41
N VAL A 866 28.00 -25.67 -5.76
CA VAL A 866 28.24 -24.38 -5.07
C VAL A 866 29.33 -24.54 -4.01
N VAL A 867 29.29 -25.63 -3.23
CA VAL A 867 30.27 -25.94 -2.18
C VAL A 867 31.67 -26.10 -2.78
N GLU A 868 31.80 -26.89 -3.85
CA GLU A 868 33.10 -27.16 -4.49
C GLU A 868 33.81 -25.87 -4.92
N HIS A 869 33.05 -24.95 -5.52
CA HIS A 869 33.59 -23.66 -5.97
C HIS A 869 33.97 -22.74 -4.80
N LEU A 870 33.15 -22.68 -3.74
CA LEU A 870 33.44 -21.86 -2.57
C LEU A 870 34.61 -22.43 -1.74
N GLU A 871 34.75 -23.74 -1.63
CA GLU A 871 35.89 -24.36 -0.95
C GLU A 871 37.20 -24.12 -1.70
N SER A 872 37.18 -24.28 -3.02
CA SER A 872 38.31 -23.94 -3.88
C SER A 872 38.74 -22.48 -3.67
N LEU A 873 37.77 -21.56 -3.63
CA LEU A 873 38.01 -20.15 -3.34
C LEU A 873 38.64 -19.98 -1.94
N SER A 874 38.09 -20.64 -0.92
CA SER A 874 38.58 -20.52 0.46
C SER A 874 40.02 -21.01 0.63
N GLN A 875 40.43 -22.05 -0.10
CA GLN A 875 41.80 -22.59 -0.01
C GLN A 875 42.84 -21.65 -0.61
N MET A 876 42.43 -20.79 -1.55
CA MET A 876 43.31 -19.83 -2.23
C MET A 876 43.40 -18.48 -1.51
N LEU A 877 42.55 -18.21 -0.52
CA LEU A 877 42.56 -16.96 0.25
C LEU A 877 43.46 -17.06 1.49
N PRO A 878 44.14 -15.96 1.90
CA PRO A 878 44.99 -15.94 3.09
C PRO A 878 44.20 -16.21 4.38
N GLU A 879 44.88 -16.70 5.43
CA GLU A 879 44.28 -17.01 6.72
C GLU A 879 44.59 -15.95 7.79
N ILE A 880 45.78 -15.35 7.76
CA ILE A 880 46.24 -14.42 8.79
C ILE A 880 45.94 -12.98 8.39
N ALA A 881 45.06 -12.33 9.14
CA ALA A 881 44.65 -10.94 8.89
C ALA A 881 45.74 -9.90 9.26
N PHE A 882 46.46 -10.11 10.37
CA PHE A 882 47.43 -9.17 10.96
C PHE A 882 48.76 -9.84 11.33
N GLY A 883 49.87 -9.09 11.33
CA GLY A 883 51.20 -9.61 11.68
C GLY A 883 52.05 -10.05 10.49
N PRO A 884 53.21 -10.70 10.71
CA PRO A 884 54.13 -11.12 9.66
C PRO A 884 53.48 -12.16 8.72
N LEU A 885 53.83 -12.11 7.43
CA LEU A 885 53.27 -13.00 6.42
C LEU A 885 53.81 -14.43 6.60
N SER A 886 52.93 -15.42 6.80
CA SER A 886 53.33 -16.82 6.89
C SER A 886 53.78 -17.37 5.53
N LYS A 887 54.49 -18.50 5.53
CA LYS A 887 54.86 -19.20 4.30
C LYS A 887 53.62 -19.65 3.51
N ASP A 888 52.58 -20.09 4.20
CA ASP A 888 51.34 -20.57 3.60
C ASP A 888 50.52 -19.42 3.00
N ASP A 889 50.39 -18.28 3.68
CA ASP A 889 49.72 -17.10 3.10
C ASP A 889 50.50 -16.53 1.93
N THR A 890 51.84 -16.64 1.95
CA THR A 890 52.66 -16.28 0.79
C THR A 890 52.34 -17.16 -0.41
N ALA A 891 52.09 -18.46 -0.21
CA ALA A 891 51.71 -19.39 -1.26
C ALA A 891 50.27 -19.15 -1.74
N ARG A 892 49.32 -18.90 -0.84
CA ARG A 892 47.92 -18.59 -1.15
C ARG A 892 47.78 -17.29 -1.96
N LEU A 893 48.51 -16.24 -1.57
CA LEU A 893 48.53 -14.98 -2.33
C LEU A 893 49.07 -15.13 -3.77
N LYS A 894 49.93 -16.13 -4.04
CA LYS A 894 50.34 -16.47 -5.42
C LYS A 894 49.21 -17.12 -6.23
N GLN A 895 48.25 -17.72 -5.55
CA GLN A 895 47.07 -18.37 -6.15
C GLN A 895 45.87 -17.41 -6.31
N LEU A 896 46.01 -16.14 -5.91
CA LEU A 896 44.92 -15.17 -5.96
C LEU A 896 44.36 -14.95 -7.39
N PRO A 897 45.16 -14.93 -8.48
CA PRO A 897 44.62 -14.84 -9.84
C PRO A 897 43.69 -16.00 -10.23
N GLN A 898 43.96 -17.21 -9.71
CA GLN A 898 43.19 -18.43 -9.96
C GLN A 898 41.81 -18.41 -9.29
N THR A 899 41.55 -17.46 -8.39
CA THR A 899 40.23 -17.29 -7.75
C THR A 899 39.18 -16.67 -8.66
N ARG A 900 39.58 -16.12 -9.81
CA ARG A 900 38.67 -15.45 -10.75
C ARG A 900 37.69 -16.47 -11.35
N GLY A 901 36.41 -16.12 -11.38
CA GLY A 901 35.35 -16.97 -11.93
C GLY A 901 34.76 -18.00 -10.95
N LEU A 902 35.45 -18.36 -9.85
CA LEU A 902 34.92 -19.33 -8.87
C LEU A 902 33.58 -18.86 -8.26
N LEU A 903 33.47 -17.58 -7.92
CA LEU A 903 32.23 -17.03 -7.34
C LEU A 903 31.08 -16.99 -8.37
N ARG A 904 31.39 -16.79 -9.65
CA ARG A 904 30.43 -16.84 -10.76
C ARG A 904 29.93 -18.26 -11.03
N GLN A 905 30.82 -19.24 -10.95
CA GLN A 905 30.46 -20.66 -11.05
C GLN A 905 29.55 -21.07 -9.88
N ALA A 906 29.91 -20.67 -8.66
CA ALA A 906 29.08 -20.86 -7.46
C ALA A 906 27.68 -20.25 -7.63
N ARG A 907 27.55 -18.99 -8.08
CA ARG A 907 26.25 -18.38 -8.39
C ARG A 907 25.46 -19.17 -9.44
N THR A 908 26.12 -19.64 -10.49
CA THR A 908 25.44 -20.35 -11.58
C THR A 908 24.84 -21.66 -11.08
N ALA A 909 25.58 -22.39 -10.25
CA ALA A 909 25.11 -23.58 -9.57
C ALA A 909 23.95 -23.27 -8.60
N GLU A 910 24.03 -22.18 -7.84
CA GLU A 910 22.94 -21.71 -6.96
C GLU A 910 21.65 -21.47 -7.76
N ARG A 911 21.75 -20.73 -8.87
CA ARG A 911 20.59 -20.41 -9.71
C ARG A 911 19.96 -21.64 -10.33
N ARG A 912 20.74 -22.68 -10.66
CA ARG A 912 20.20 -23.98 -11.07
C ARG A 912 19.43 -24.66 -9.94
N ALA A 913 19.98 -24.69 -8.73
CA ALA A 913 19.30 -25.26 -7.56
C ALA A 913 17.95 -24.55 -7.31
N VAL A 914 17.95 -23.22 -7.28
CA VAL A 914 16.73 -22.42 -7.07
C VAL A 914 15.74 -22.55 -8.22
N GLY A 915 16.20 -22.66 -9.46
CA GLY A 915 15.34 -22.87 -10.63
C GLY A 915 14.59 -24.20 -10.56
N LEU A 916 15.28 -25.27 -10.16
CA LEU A 916 14.67 -26.59 -9.94
C LEU A 916 13.63 -26.56 -8.80
N LEU A 917 13.86 -25.76 -7.76
CA LEU A 917 12.87 -25.53 -6.69
C LEU A 917 11.65 -24.75 -7.18
N ALA A 918 11.84 -23.70 -8.00
CA ALA A 918 10.75 -22.96 -8.62
C ALA A 918 9.88 -23.86 -9.50
N GLU A 919 10.51 -24.70 -10.32
CA GLU A 919 9.80 -25.69 -11.15
C GLU A 919 9.04 -26.71 -10.29
N HIS A 920 9.63 -27.18 -9.18
CA HIS A 920 8.97 -28.10 -8.24
C HIS A 920 7.69 -27.49 -7.65
N LEU A 921 7.74 -26.20 -7.33
CA LEU A 921 6.64 -25.45 -6.72
C LEU A 921 5.70 -24.79 -7.75
N SER A 922 5.85 -25.12 -9.04
CA SER A 922 5.06 -24.54 -10.15
C SER A 922 5.10 -22.99 -10.18
N GLN A 923 6.26 -22.41 -9.87
CA GLN A 923 6.50 -20.97 -9.86
C GLN A 923 7.09 -20.48 -11.20
N PRO A 924 6.95 -19.18 -11.53
CA PRO A 924 7.57 -18.60 -12.73
C PRO A 924 9.09 -18.78 -12.79
N PRO A 925 9.71 -18.77 -13.99
CA PRO A 925 11.16 -18.86 -14.13
C PRO A 925 11.88 -17.67 -13.46
N LEU A 926 13.10 -17.91 -13.00
CA LEU A 926 13.91 -16.92 -12.31
C LEU A 926 14.25 -15.72 -13.21
N PRO A 927 14.35 -14.49 -12.66
CA PRO A 927 14.84 -13.32 -13.41
C PRO A 927 16.27 -13.58 -13.92
N PRO A 928 16.70 -13.05 -15.08
CA PRO A 928 18.04 -13.31 -15.62
C PRO A 928 19.16 -12.94 -14.63
N ALA A 929 20.31 -13.60 -14.73
CA ALA A 929 21.46 -13.28 -13.89
C ALA A 929 21.98 -11.87 -14.20
N GLY A 930 22.23 -11.06 -13.17
CA GLY A 930 22.89 -9.77 -13.32
C GLY A 930 24.34 -9.92 -13.78
N GLU A 931 24.77 -9.11 -14.75
CA GLU A 931 26.15 -9.07 -15.23
C GLU A 931 26.78 -7.71 -14.99
N ASP A 932 28.12 -7.64 -15.00
CA ASP A 932 28.81 -6.36 -14.80
C ASP A 932 28.66 -5.47 -16.03
N LEU A 933 27.59 -4.68 -16.09
CA LEU A 933 27.30 -3.84 -17.24
C LEU A 933 28.43 -2.85 -17.61
N LEU A 934 29.40 -2.57 -16.73
CA LEU A 934 30.51 -1.68 -17.04
C LEU A 934 31.47 -2.21 -18.11
N TYR A 935 31.48 -3.50 -18.47
CA TYR A 935 32.24 -3.94 -19.66
C TYR A 935 31.73 -3.29 -20.95
N ARG A 936 30.49 -2.77 -20.93
CA ARG A 936 29.85 -2.03 -22.03
C ARG A 936 29.74 -0.55 -21.74
N ARG A 937 30.45 -0.01 -20.74
CA ARG A 937 30.35 1.42 -20.40
C ARG A 937 30.63 2.33 -21.60
N ASP A 938 31.46 1.88 -22.55
CA ASP A 938 31.79 2.62 -23.76
C ASP A 938 30.60 2.75 -24.73
N LEU A 939 29.58 1.89 -24.60
CA LEU A 939 28.27 2.00 -25.27
C LEU A 939 27.26 2.83 -24.46
N GLY A 940 27.56 3.06 -23.18
CA GLY A 940 26.70 3.76 -22.25
C GLY A 940 26.97 5.25 -22.19
N VAL A 941 26.07 5.94 -21.52
CA VAL A 941 26.14 7.38 -21.27
C VAL A 941 26.11 7.63 -19.77
N LYS A 942 26.83 8.65 -19.30
CA LYS A 942 26.83 9.01 -17.88
C LYS A 942 25.48 9.61 -17.52
N LEU A 943 24.71 8.90 -16.69
CA LEU A 943 23.42 9.33 -16.20
C LEU A 943 23.56 10.31 -15.03
N MET A 944 24.38 9.95 -14.03
CA MET A 944 24.55 10.72 -12.80
C MET A 944 26.02 10.71 -12.35
N VAL A 945 26.47 11.82 -11.76
CA VAL A 945 27.78 11.91 -11.11
C VAL A 945 27.60 12.38 -9.67
N CYS A 946 28.19 11.65 -8.74
CA CYS A 946 28.24 11.95 -7.32
C CYS A 946 29.69 12.22 -6.90
N GLY A 947 30.03 13.46 -6.58
CA GLY A 947 31.38 13.88 -6.19
C GLY A 947 31.43 14.46 -4.78
N ASN A 948 32.60 14.45 -4.15
CA ASN A 948 32.78 14.86 -2.74
C ASN A 948 31.87 14.10 -1.78
N LEU A 949 31.65 12.81 -2.06
CA LEU A 949 30.97 11.93 -1.13
C LEU A 949 31.80 11.88 0.15
N ASN A 950 31.22 12.34 1.25
CA ASN A 950 31.78 12.16 2.58
C ASN A 950 31.35 10.80 3.14
N GLU A 951 31.75 10.53 4.36
CA GLU A 951 31.36 9.33 5.08
C GLU A 951 29.82 9.26 5.25
N GLY A 952 29.20 8.23 4.66
CA GLY A 952 27.77 8.02 4.79
C GLY A 952 27.23 7.01 3.78
N ILE A 953 25.94 6.72 3.91
CA ILE A 953 25.16 5.92 2.98
C ILE A 953 24.17 6.84 2.27
N TYR A 954 24.02 6.66 0.97
CA TYR A 954 23.23 7.50 0.10
C TYR A 954 22.28 6.61 -0.70
N GLU A 955 20.99 6.72 -0.40
CA GLU A 955 19.94 6.19 -1.27
C GLU A 955 19.45 7.31 -2.18
N ILE A 956 19.44 7.02 -3.47
CA ILE A 956 19.19 8.01 -4.52
C ILE A 956 18.07 7.47 -5.39
N GLU A 957 16.93 8.14 -5.34
CA GLU A 957 15.79 7.85 -6.19
C GLU A 957 15.89 8.74 -7.45
N LEU A 958 15.88 8.08 -8.61
CA LEU A 958 16.00 8.72 -9.92
C LEU A 958 14.63 8.72 -10.59
N LEU A 959 14.10 9.93 -10.76
CA LEU A 959 12.88 10.23 -11.51
C LEU A 959 13.28 10.93 -12.81
N GLU A 960 12.35 11.05 -13.77
CA GLU A 960 12.64 11.45 -15.16
C GLU A 960 13.67 12.58 -15.29
N ASN A 961 13.49 13.69 -14.56
CA ASN A 961 14.40 14.83 -14.57
C ASN A 961 14.93 15.23 -13.19
N GLU A 962 14.63 14.44 -12.15
CA GLU A 962 14.90 14.82 -10.77
C GLU A 962 15.64 13.73 -10.00
N ILE A 963 16.46 14.17 -9.04
CA ILE A 963 17.06 13.30 -8.04
C ILE A 963 16.40 13.64 -6.71
N ASP A 964 15.63 12.71 -6.16
CA ASP A 964 15.20 12.81 -4.77
C ASP A 964 16.31 12.28 -3.85
N VAL A 965 16.98 13.21 -3.18
CA VAL A 965 18.05 12.96 -2.20
C VAL A 965 17.57 13.10 -0.76
N ASP A 966 16.27 13.31 -0.51
CA ASP A 966 15.75 13.55 0.84
C ASP A 966 15.58 12.26 1.66
N ARG A 967 15.83 11.09 1.04
CA ARG A 967 15.90 9.75 1.68
C ARG A 967 17.33 9.30 2.04
N VAL A 968 18.25 10.23 2.34
CA VAL A 968 19.65 9.92 2.69
C VAL A 968 19.84 9.64 4.19
N HIS A 969 20.38 8.46 4.52
CA HIS A 969 20.82 8.05 5.86
C HIS A 969 22.35 8.20 6.02
N GLY A 970 22.81 9.29 6.65
CA GLY A 970 24.25 9.50 6.90
C GLY A 970 24.59 10.79 7.64
N ILE A 971 25.77 10.80 8.27
CA ILE A 971 26.32 11.94 9.01
C ILE A 971 26.83 12.99 8.02
N ARG A 972 26.32 14.23 8.12
CA ARG A 972 26.70 15.44 7.35
C ARG A 972 26.24 15.45 5.89
N ARG A 973 24.99 15.87 5.67
CA ARG A 973 24.42 16.15 4.33
C ARG A 973 25.22 17.23 3.58
N ARG A 974 25.76 16.90 2.40
CA ARG A 974 26.14 17.88 1.37
C ARG A 974 25.55 17.45 0.03
N ARG A 975 25.03 18.40 -0.75
CA ARG A 975 24.57 18.17 -2.14
C ARG A 975 25.79 17.76 -2.99
N ALA A 976 25.87 16.48 -3.34
CA ALA A 976 27.04 15.88 -3.98
C ALA A 976 26.72 15.20 -5.33
N CYS A 977 25.45 14.88 -5.60
CA CYS A 977 25.02 14.17 -6.81
C CYS A 977 24.33 15.11 -7.81
N ARG A 978 24.66 14.95 -9.09
CA ARG A 978 24.09 15.71 -10.21
C ARG A 978 23.68 14.76 -11.32
N LEU A 979 22.42 14.84 -11.74
CA LEU A 979 21.92 14.17 -12.93
C LEU A 979 22.48 14.91 -14.16
N LEU A 980 23.04 14.16 -15.09
CA LEU A 980 23.60 14.71 -16.34
C LEU A 980 22.61 14.62 -17.50
N MET A 981 21.70 13.65 -17.46
CA MET A 981 20.66 13.45 -18.45
C MET A 981 19.46 12.72 -17.83
N PRO A 982 18.26 12.79 -18.45
CA PRO A 982 17.08 12.07 -17.97
C PRO A 982 17.28 10.56 -17.90
N VAL A 983 16.55 9.88 -17.02
CA VAL A 983 16.54 8.40 -17.01
C VAL A 983 15.95 7.89 -18.33
N PRO A 984 16.63 7.02 -19.09
CA PRO A 984 16.11 6.55 -20.37
C PRO A 984 14.77 5.83 -20.23
N ARG A 985 13.75 6.34 -20.93
CA ARG A 985 12.38 5.81 -20.92
C ARG A 985 12.11 4.83 -22.07
N GLU A 986 13.09 4.01 -22.42
CA GLU A 986 12.96 3.03 -23.49
C GLU A 986 13.49 1.67 -23.04
N ALA A 987 12.83 0.60 -23.50
CA ALA A 987 13.20 -0.75 -23.14
C ALA A 987 14.62 -1.05 -23.64
N GLY A 988 15.39 -1.75 -22.82
CA GLY A 988 16.77 -2.09 -23.15
C GLY A 988 17.80 -1.08 -22.67
N TRP A 989 17.53 -0.26 -21.65
CA TRP A 989 18.58 0.38 -20.86
C TRP A 989 18.66 -0.21 -19.46
N GLN A 990 19.87 -0.32 -18.95
CA GLN A 990 20.15 -0.73 -17.58
C GLN A 990 21.17 0.21 -16.96
N LEU A 991 21.00 0.44 -15.67
CA LEU A 991 21.89 1.28 -14.90
C LEU A 991 23.05 0.48 -14.33
N ALA A 992 24.22 1.10 -14.24
CA ALA A 992 25.42 0.53 -13.68
C ALA A 992 26.18 1.58 -12.86
N VAL A 993 26.75 1.18 -11.72
CA VAL A 993 27.48 2.09 -10.84
C VAL A 993 28.99 1.84 -10.95
N GLU A 994 29.75 2.91 -11.20
CA GLU A 994 31.21 2.95 -11.30
C GLU A 994 31.79 3.86 -10.20
N THR A 995 32.76 3.37 -9.45
CA THR A 995 33.57 4.21 -8.56
C THR A 995 34.77 4.73 -9.34
N VAL A 996 34.78 6.04 -9.63
CA VAL A 996 35.83 6.69 -10.43
C VAL A 996 37.01 7.12 -9.55
N LYS A 997 36.72 7.53 -8.31
CA LYS A 997 37.74 7.98 -7.34
C LYS A 997 37.36 7.56 -5.92
N GLY A 998 38.36 7.31 -5.09
CA GLY A 998 38.16 6.99 -3.68
C GLY A 998 37.77 5.53 -3.45
N GLY A 999 37.01 5.27 -2.39
CA GLY A 999 36.69 3.93 -1.91
C GLY A 999 35.20 3.67 -1.72
N ALA A 1000 34.33 4.49 -2.32
CA ALA A 1000 32.90 4.27 -2.29
C ALA A 1000 32.53 3.00 -3.06
N SER A 1001 31.46 2.33 -2.63
CA SER A 1001 30.82 1.24 -3.36
C SER A 1001 29.39 1.62 -3.66
N GLY A 1002 28.88 1.35 -4.86
CA GLY A 1002 27.47 1.55 -5.13
C GLY A 1002 26.91 0.49 -6.06
N TRP A 1003 25.59 0.38 -6.07
CA TRP A 1003 24.84 -0.57 -6.88
C TRP A 1003 23.45 -0.03 -7.18
N VAL A 1004 22.83 -0.63 -8.19
CA VAL A 1004 21.44 -0.35 -8.56
C VAL A 1004 20.56 -1.27 -7.73
N VAL A 1005 19.67 -0.68 -6.94
CA VAL A 1005 18.67 -1.40 -6.13
C VAL A 1005 17.48 -1.78 -7.00
N GLU A 1006 17.04 -0.86 -7.86
CA GLU A 1006 15.92 -1.06 -8.76
C GLU A 1006 16.25 -0.49 -10.14
N GLN A 1007 16.13 -1.33 -11.17
CA GLN A 1007 16.36 -0.93 -12.55
C GLN A 1007 15.12 -0.19 -13.09
N PRO A 1008 15.30 0.78 -14.00
CA PRO A 1008 14.19 1.42 -14.68
C PRO A 1008 13.55 0.43 -15.67
N THR A 1009 12.24 0.26 -15.57
CA THR A 1009 11.45 -0.63 -16.43
C THR A 1009 10.13 0.05 -16.82
N GLU A 1010 9.48 -0.45 -17.87
CA GLU A 1010 8.15 0.04 -18.24
C GLU A 1010 7.11 -0.14 -17.11
N VAL A 1011 7.25 -1.22 -16.33
CA VAL A 1011 6.32 -1.57 -15.24
C VAL A 1011 6.39 -0.61 -14.06
N ASN A 1012 7.57 -0.07 -13.75
CA ASN A 1012 7.78 0.88 -12.65
C ASN A 1012 7.93 2.33 -13.16
N ASP A 1013 7.41 2.65 -14.34
CA ASP A 1013 7.46 3.96 -14.97
C ASP A 1013 8.89 4.54 -15.09
N TRP A 1014 9.85 3.66 -15.38
CA TRP A 1014 11.28 4.00 -15.50
C TRP A 1014 11.90 4.56 -14.21
N PHE A 1015 11.25 4.32 -13.07
CA PHE A 1015 11.82 4.60 -11.76
C PHE A 1015 13.09 3.77 -11.55
N ALA A 1016 14.13 4.40 -11.03
CA ALA A 1016 15.33 3.69 -10.61
C ALA A 1016 15.78 4.12 -9.21
N ARG A 1017 16.33 3.17 -8.47
CA ARG A 1017 16.94 3.44 -7.16
C ARG A 1017 18.39 3.01 -7.17
N VAL A 1018 19.28 3.90 -6.77
CA VAL A 1018 20.72 3.67 -6.65
C VAL A 1018 21.13 3.82 -5.19
N HIS A 1019 21.93 2.89 -4.70
CA HIS A 1019 22.53 2.97 -3.38
C HIS A 1019 24.04 3.18 -3.52
N ILE A 1020 24.58 4.13 -2.75
CA ILE A 1020 26.01 4.43 -2.66
C ILE A 1020 26.42 4.42 -1.20
N ASP A 1021 27.48 3.71 -0.89
CA ASP A 1021 28.10 3.63 0.43
C ASP A 1021 29.52 4.17 0.37
N ASN A 1022 29.86 5.09 1.27
CA ASN A 1022 31.20 5.64 1.40
C ASN A 1022 31.74 5.60 2.85
N LEU A 1023 31.41 4.55 3.60
CA LEU A 1023 31.89 4.33 4.98
C LEU A 1023 33.42 4.07 5.07
N SER A 1024 34.09 3.84 3.93
CA SER A 1024 35.56 3.70 3.84
C SER A 1024 36.32 5.01 4.10
N ALA A 1025 35.64 6.16 4.05
CA ALA A 1025 36.22 7.49 4.30
C ALA A 1025 36.76 7.68 5.74
N TRP A 1026 36.29 6.88 6.72
CA TRP A 1026 36.70 6.91 8.13
C TRP A 1026 38.20 6.87 8.40
N TRP A 1027 38.98 6.24 7.52
CA TRP A 1027 40.40 5.96 7.78
C TRP A 1027 41.34 6.60 6.76
N ALA A 1028 40.81 6.96 5.59
CA ALA A 1028 41.62 7.46 4.49
C ALA A 1028 41.51 8.99 4.31
N GLY A 1029 40.46 9.63 4.83
CA GLY A 1029 40.23 11.06 4.63
C GLY A 1029 40.13 11.46 3.15
N ARG A 1030 39.70 10.55 2.27
CA ARG A 1030 39.64 10.77 0.82
C ARG A 1030 38.18 10.86 0.36
N ASP A 1031 37.85 11.96 -0.31
CA ASP A 1031 36.59 12.12 -1.03
C ASP A 1031 36.47 11.07 -2.14
N SER A 1032 35.29 10.46 -2.24
CA SER A 1032 34.96 9.50 -3.30
C SER A 1032 34.13 10.14 -4.40
N GLU A 1033 34.28 9.62 -5.62
CA GLU A 1033 33.49 10.00 -6.79
C GLU A 1033 32.89 8.74 -7.42
N VAL A 1034 31.57 8.77 -7.63
CA VAL A 1034 30.79 7.68 -8.22
C VAL A 1034 30.05 8.20 -9.44
N VAL A 1035 30.00 7.39 -10.49
CA VAL A 1035 29.25 7.66 -11.72
C VAL A 1035 28.23 6.55 -11.91
N VAL A 1036 26.99 6.93 -12.19
CA VAL A 1036 25.97 6.00 -12.67
C VAL A 1036 25.88 6.13 -14.18
N TRP A 1037 26.05 5.01 -14.86
CA TRP A 1037 25.94 4.87 -16.31
C TRP A 1037 24.57 4.33 -16.65
N ALA A 1038 23.95 4.85 -17.70
CA ALA A 1038 22.89 4.17 -18.42
C ALA A 1038 23.52 3.43 -19.60
N ILE A 1039 23.31 2.13 -19.70
CA ILE A 1039 23.97 1.23 -20.64
C ILE A 1039 22.91 0.47 -21.45
N PRO A 1040 23.00 0.43 -22.78
CA PRO A 1040 22.03 -0.29 -23.60
C PRO A 1040 22.26 -1.82 -23.53
N VAL A 1041 21.18 -2.59 -23.51
CA VAL A 1041 21.14 -4.06 -23.43
C VAL A 1041 21.55 -4.70 -24.77
N GLU A 1042 21.43 -4.00 -25.89
CA GLU A 1042 21.86 -4.45 -27.23
C GLU A 1042 22.92 -3.52 -27.83
N GLU A 1043 23.85 -4.04 -28.64
CA GLU A 1043 24.81 -3.20 -29.37
C GLU A 1043 24.03 -2.41 -30.42
N ARG A 1044 23.84 -1.10 -30.19
CA ARG A 1044 23.38 -0.23 -31.26
C ARG A 1044 24.44 -0.25 -32.36
N ALA A 1045 24.06 -0.74 -33.54
CA ALA A 1045 24.91 -0.69 -34.73
C ALA A 1045 25.44 0.75 -34.87
N SER A 1046 26.76 0.91 -34.79
CA SER A 1046 27.40 2.21 -34.80
C SER A 1046 27.04 2.95 -36.09
N VAL A 1047 26.25 4.02 -35.98
CA VAL A 1047 26.15 5.03 -37.02
C VAL A 1047 27.47 5.82 -36.96
N LYS A 1048 28.50 5.32 -37.64
CA LYS A 1048 29.61 6.15 -38.07
C LYS A 1048 29.09 7.02 -39.22
N GLY A 1049 28.93 8.33 -38.98
CA GLY A 1049 28.77 9.29 -40.08
C GLY A 1049 28.27 10.68 -39.67
N GLY A 1050 29.20 11.65 -39.64
CA GLY A 1050 28.96 13.10 -39.74
C GLY A 1050 28.62 13.80 -38.41
N ALA A 1051 29.19 14.95 -38.05
CA ALA A 1051 30.05 15.89 -38.77
C ALA A 1051 30.89 16.70 -37.75
N ASP A 1052 31.86 17.42 -38.32
CA ASP A 1052 32.84 18.35 -37.71
C ASP A 1052 32.40 19.16 -36.48
#